data_AF-A0A1A8N6H4-F1
#
_entry.id   AF-A0A1A8N6H4-F1
#
_cell.length_a   1.000
_cell.length_b   1.000
_cell.length_c   1.000
_cell.angle_alpha   90.00
_cell.angle_beta   90.00
_cell.angle_gamma   90.00
#
_symmetry.space_group_name_H-M   'P 1'
#
loop_
_entity.id
_entity.type
_entity.pdbx_description
1 polymer ?
#
loop_
_entity_poly.entity_id
_entity_poly.type
_entity_poly.pdbx_seq_one_letter_code
_entity_poly.pdbx_strand_id
1 'polypeptide(L)'
;MFLPAGCLVLSALLLHPALAKVCNDRTKHGQDNSWFTRDGENLPIMVLMPMNESALMSSISQGIEPAVQLAIQHIRESRKYPFSLITKIYDTECDNAKGLRAFFDAICYGPKHLMIFGGVCPSVTSIIAESLEGWNLVQLSFAATTPVLADKKKYPNFFRTVPSDNAVNPAVVKFLNYYNWSRVGTLTQDVQRFSEVRNDLTSELDKGDIQIADTESFSNDPCVNVKKLKDNDVRIIIGQFDENLASKVFCCAFNLNMFGSKYQWIIPGWYQHKWWEQANTTNCTVRKLLTAMEGYISVDFEPLSSRPVKGISGRTPSEYEEEYERERRQKGVEASKFHGFAYDGIWVIAKTLTRVMELLRIKERQNSYHNFTVDDREVGKLVLDVMNETNFNGVTGQVMFRNGERMGTIKFNQFQDGQEVKVGEYNAIADLLDLNNTSIKFQGREPPKDRTFVFLQRRHINVPLYSILSTMTILGMLMAGAFLFFNIKNRNHRLIKMSSPYMNNLIILGGMLSYASIFLFGLDGGFVSDKQFETLCTVRTWILIVGYTTAFGAMFAKTWRVHAIFKNVKMKKKIIKDQKLLIIVGGMLLIDLCILICWQIVDPLRRTVEEYSLEPDPQGRDIAIRPFLEHCENTHMTIWLGIVYAYKGLLMLFGCFLAWETRNVSIPALNDSKYIGMSVYNVGIMCIIGAAVSFLTRDQPNVQFCIVALVIIFCSTITLCLVFVPKLITMRTNPDAATQNRRLKFTQNQKKEDSKTSTSVTSVNQANTSRLDGLQTDNHRLRMRITELDKELEEVTMQLQDTPEKTPYIKQNHYPDANNILSIRNFTDGKDGEKSILKNHLEQKPQAQWGSMDPSRISRGPLEDINSPEHIQRRLSLQLPILHHAYLPSIGGVDASCTSPNGSPGSSPRHRHMPPSYRVMVSGL
;
A
#
# COMPACT_ATOMS: atom_id res chain seq x y z
N MET A 1 -4.37 -47.35 -31.57
CA MET A 1 -4.25 -47.96 -32.92
C MET A 1 -4.74 -46.97 -33.97
N PHE A 2 -3.98 -45.91 -34.22
CA PHE A 2 -4.13 -44.96 -35.33
C PHE A 2 -2.75 -44.31 -35.49
N LEU A 3 -2.08 -44.49 -36.63
CA LEU A 3 -0.81 -43.82 -36.89
C LEU A 3 -1.07 -42.41 -37.45
N PRO A 4 -0.29 -41.38 -37.05
CA PRO A 4 -0.39 -40.06 -37.66
C PRO A 4 0.25 -40.07 -39.06
N ALA A 5 -0.49 -39.59 -40.06
CA ALA A 5 -0.10 -39.65 -41.47
C ALA A 5 1.14 -38.81 -41.86
N GLY A 6 1.71 -38.01 -40.95
CA GLY A 6 2.84 -37.12 -41.24
C GLY A 6 4.16 -37.82 -41.59
N CYS A 7 4.45 -38.99 -41.01
CA CYS A 7 5.73 -39.67 -41.25
C CYS A 7 5.86 -40.21 -42.70
N LEU A 8 4.75 -40.60 -43.33
CA LEU A 8 4.78 -41.11 -44.71
C LEU A 8 5.08 -40.01 -45.74
N VAL A 9 4.61 -38.79 -45.50
CA VAL A 9 4.89 -37.64 -46.40
C VAL A 9 6.36 -37.22 -46.32
N LEU A 10 6.96 -37.21 -45.13
CA LEU A 10 8.39 -36.96 -44.95
C LEU A 10 9.26 -38.05 -45.60
N SER A 11 8.84 -39.33 -45.58
CA SER A 11 9.56 -40.39 -46.29
C SER A 11 9.53 -40.24 -47.83
N ALA A 12 8.51 -39.56 -48.38
CA ALA A 12 8.46 -39.23 -49.81
C ALA A 12 9.36 -38.03 -50.19
N LEU A 13 9.62 -37.10 -49.27
CA LEU A 13 10.53 -35.96 -49.51
C LEU A 13 12.02 -36.38 -49.58
N LEU A 14 12.39 -37.54 -49.04
CA LEU A 14 13.73 -38.13 -49.23
C LEU A 14 14.02 -38.55 -50.68
N LEU A 15 13.03 -38.53 -51.58
CA LEU A 15 13.21 -38.68 -53.04
C LEU A 15 13.57 -37.36 -53.74
N HIS A 16 13.89 -36.29 -53.01
CA HIS A 16 14.17 -34.94 -53.52
C HIS A 16 15.00 -34.89 -54.83
N PRO A 17 16.14 -35.60 -54.97
CA PRO A 17 16.93 -35.58 -56.21
C PRO A 17 16.29 -36.38 -57.35
N ALA A 18 15.57 -37.46 -57.02
CA ALA A 18 14.99 -38.37 -58.01
C ALA A 18 13.71 -37.82 -58.62
N LEU A 19 12.81 -37.24 -57.81
CA LEU A 19 11.60 -36.57 -58.29
C LEU A 19 11.94 -35.30 -59.09
N ALA A 20 12.93 -34.52 -58.65
CA ALA A 20 13.43 -33.38 -59.41
C ALA A 20 13.94 -33.82 -60.79
N LYS A 21 14.74 -34.87 -60.84
CA LYS A 21 15.25 -35.43 -62.10
C LYS A 21 14.13 -35.96 -63.01
N VAL A 22 13.14 -36.68 -62.49
CA VAL A 22 12.03 -37.24 -63.28
C VAL A 22 11.15 -36.16 -63.91
N CYS A 23 10.89 -35.03 -63.24
CA CYS A 23 10.17 -33.93 -63.88
C CYS A 23 11.04 -33.15 -64.86
N ASN A 24 12.32 -32.91 -64.54
CA ASN A 24 13.29 -32.23 -65.41
C ASN A 24 13.52 -33.00 -66.73
N ASP A 25 13.57 -34.34 -66.68
CA ASP A 25 13.68 -35.21 -67.86
C ASP A 25 12.38 -35.20 -68.72
N ARG A 26 11.20 -34.93 -68.12
CA ARG A 26 9.92 -34.84 -68.86
C ARG A 26 9.67 -33.49 -69.52
N THR A 27 10.17 -32.38 -68.96
CA THR A 27 9.87 -31.02 -69.43
C THR A 27 10.73 -30.55 -70.61
N LYS A 28 11.55 -31.43 -71.20
CA LYS A 28 12.46 -31.10 -72.33
C LYS A 28 13.45 -29.96 -72.00
N HIS A 29 13.81 -29.78 -70.73
CA HIS A 29 14.72 -28.73 -70.26
C HIS A 29 16.16 -28.80 -70.81
N GLY A 30 16.51 -29.79 -71.65
CA GLY A 30 17.82 -29.98 -72.25
C GLY A 30 17.96 -29.72 -73.76
N GLN A 31 17.01 -29.03 -74.43
CA GLN A 31 17.14 -28.70 -75.87
C GLN A 31 17.20 -27.21 -76.23
N ASP A 32 16.68 -26.30 -75.40
CA ASP A 32 16.89 -24.85 -75.54
C ASP A 32 17.51 -24.30 -74.25
N ASN A 33 18.85 -24.31 -74.18
CA ASN A 33 19.62 -23.77 -73.05
C ASN A 33 19.70 -22.22 -73.05
N SER A 34 18.95 -21.57 -73.94
CA SER A 34 18.80 -20.12 -74.02
C SER A 34 17.96 -19.60 -72.85
N TRP A 35 18.58 -19.43 -71.69
CA TRP A 35 17.90 -18.82 -70.53
C TRP A 35 17.31 -17.41 -70.85
N PHE A 36 17.89 -16.64 -71.80
CA PHE A 36 17.46 -15.27 -72.15
C PHE A 36 17.80 -14.78 -73.58
N THR A 37 17.81 -15.62 -74.63
CA THR A 37 18.44 -15.21 -75.93
C THR A 37 17.57 -14.44 -76.93
N ARG A 38 16.37 -13.96 -76.57
CA ARG A 38 15.60 -13.02 -77.42
C ARG A 38 14.98 -11.87 -76.61
N ASP A 39 15.31 -10.64 -77.00
CA ASP A 39 14.60 -9.46 -76.50
C ASP A 39 13.10 -9.56 -76.91
N GLY A 40 12.20 -9.34 -75.96
CA GLY A 40 10.74 -9.49 -76.14
C GLY A 40 10.15 -10.83 -75.68
N GLU A 41 10.92 -11.73 -75.07
CA GLU A 41 10.37 -12.97 -74.49
C GLU A 41 9.47 -12.75 -73.26
N ASN A 42 8.54 -13.69 -73.07
CA ASN A 42 7.61 -13.73 -71.95
C ASN A 42 8.20 -14.54 -70.81
N LEU A 43 8.44 -13.92 -69.65
CA LEU A 43 9.02 -14.60 -68.49
C LEU A 43 7.90 -15.06 -67.52
N PRO A 44 7.70 -16.38 -67.34
CA PRO A 44 6.65 -16.91 -66.46
C PRO A 44 7.08 -16.90 -64.99
N ILE A 45 6.26 -16.28 -64.15
CA ILE A 45 6.36 -16.32 -62.69
C ILE A 45 5.26 -17.25 -62.16
N MET A 46 5.64 -18.22 -61.32
CA MET A 46 4.67 -19.07 -60.64
C MET A 46 4.05 -18.29 -59.50
N VAL A 47 2.72 -18.26 -59.41
CA VAL A 47 2.01 -17.54 -58.35
C VAL A 47 1.12 -18.52 -57.57
N LEU A 48 1.36 -18.63 -56.26
CA LEU A 48 0.66 -19.55 -55.37
C LEU A 48 -0.18 -18.75 -54.36
N MET A 49 -1.50 -18.83 -54.48
CA MET A 49 -2.45 -18.17 -53.56
C MET A 49 -3.78 -18.93 -53.51
N PRO A 50 -4.58 -18.83 -52.43
CA PRO A 50 -5.92 -19.40 -52.39
C PRO A 50 -6.87 -18.59 -53.30
N MET A 51 -7.55 -19.24 -54.25
CA MET A 51 -8.49 -18.58 -55.19
C MET A 51 -9.95 -18.99 -54.95
N ASN A 52 -10.20 -20.22 -54.52
CA ASN A 52 -11.53 -20.71 -54.11
C ASN A 52 -12.15 -19.81 -53.02
N GLU A 53 -13.35 -19.27 -53.27
CA GLU A 53 -14.08 -18.39 -52.33
C GLU A 53 -14.27 -19.02 -50.94
N SER A 54 -14.49 -20.33 -50.89
CA SER A 54 -14.69 -21.09 -49.64
C SER A 54 -13.39 -21.32 -48.83
N ALA A 55 -12.22 -21.01 -49.39
CA ALA A 55 -10.95 -21.14 -48.68
C ALA A 55 -10.71 -19.99 -47.70
N LEU A 56 -10.10 -20.29 -46.56
CA LEU A 56 -9.62 -19.27 -45.62
C LEU A 56 -8.65 -18.32 -46.34
N MET A 57 -8.75 -17.01 -46.08
CA MET A 57 -7.93 -15.97 -46.71
C MET A 57 -8.13 -15.76 -48.23
N SER A 58 -9.19 -16.30 -48.84
CA SER A 58 -9.51 -16.07 -50.26
C SER A 58 -9.69 -14.58 -50.63
N SER A 59 -10.33 -13.79 -49.76
CA SER A 59 -10.51 -12.33 -49.95
C SER A 59 -9.19 -11.56 -50.04
N ILE A 60 -8.13 -12.04 -49.37
CA ILE A 60 -6.79 -11.44 -49.45
C ILE A 60 -6.25 -11.56 -50.87
N SER A 61 -6.39 -12.73 -51.50
CA SER A 61 -5.95 -12.99 -52.88
C SER A 61 -6.74 -12.16 -53.90
N GLN A 62 -8.07 -12.16 -53.79
CA GLN A 62 -8.95 -11.42 -54.69
C GLN A 62 -8.66 -9.92 -54.67
N GLY A 63 -8.43 -9.34 -53.48
CA GLY A 63 -8.07 -7.93 -53.34
C GLY A 63 -6.65 -7.58 -53.83
N ILE A 64 -5.79 -8.57 -54.13
CA ILE A 64 -4.40 -8.36 -54.57
C ILE A 64 -4.24 -8.48 -56.09
N GLU A 65 -5.08 -9.26 -56.77
CA GLU A 65 -5.05 -9.42 -58.23
C GLU A 65 -5.02 -8.06 -58.99
N PRO A 66 -5.82 -7.03 -58.64
CA PRO A 66 -5.76 -5.73 -59.31
C PRO A 66 -4.39 -5.04 -59.15
N ALA A 67 -3.79 -5.12 -57.97
CA ALA A 67 -2.49 -4.51 -57.68
C ALA A 67 -1.35 -5.18 -58.46
N VAL A 68 -1.39 -6.51 -58.61
CA VAL A 68 -0.43 -7.26 -59.43
C VAL A 68 -0.55 -6.90 -60.91
N GLN A 69 -1.78 -6.77 -61.42
CA GLN A 69 -2.01 -6.38 -62.81
C GLN A 69 -1.58 -4.93 -63.10
N LEU A 70 -1.88 -3.99 -62.21
CA LEU A 70 -1.36 -2.62 -62.27
C LEU A 70 0.17 -2.57 -62.27
N ALA A 71 0.84 -3.39 -61.44
CA ALA A 71 2.31 -3.44 -61.44
C ALA A 71 2.87 -3.92 -62.79
N ILE A 72 2.29 -4.99 -63.37
CA ILE A 72 2.69 -5.52 -64.69
C ILE A 72 2.44 -4.48 -65.80
N GLN A 73 1.32 -3.78 -65.76
CA GLN A 73 1.00 -2.70 -66.70
C GLN A 73 2.04 -1.56 -66.60
N HIS A 74 2.34 -1.06 -65.40
CA HIS A 74 3.29 0.03 -65.21
C HIS A 74 4.73 -0.35 -65.60
N ILE A 75 5.13 -1.60 -65.38
CA ILE A 75 6.40 -2.15 -65.89
C ILE A 75 6.44 -2.09 -67.42
N ARG A 76 5.36 -2.50 -68.10
CA ARG A 76 5.24 -2.45 -69.57
C ARG A 76 5.25 -1.02 -70.11
N GLU A 77 4.52 -0.10 -69.46
CA GLU A 77 4.49 1.33 -69.79
C GLU A 77 5.88 1.98 -69.69
N SER A 78 6.69 1.58 -68.71
CA SER A 78 8.01 2.18 -68.47
C SER A 78 9.01 2.00 -69.61
N ARG A 79 8.82 1.00 -70.49
CA ARG A 79 9.73 0.57 -71.58
C ARG A 79 11.19 0.34 -71.15
N LYS A 80 11.48 0.31 -69.85
CA LYS A 80 12.83 0.16 -69.28
C LYS A 80 13.33 -1.29 -69.26
N TYR A 81 12.42 -2.23 -69.45
CA TYR A 81 12.65 -3.67 -69.30
C TYR A 81 12.46 -4.38 -70.65
N PRO A 82 13.42 -5.22 -71.10
CA PRO A 82 13.38 -5.86 -72.42
C PRO A 82 12.49 -7.13 -72.48
N PHE A 83 11.65 -7.37 -71.48
CA PHE A 83 10.83 -8.58 -71.32
C PHE A 83 9.41 -8.23 -70.84
N SER A 84 8.47 -9.15 -71.05
CA SER A 84 7.13 -9.07 -70.46
C SER A 84 6.97 -10.14 -69.38
N LEU A 85 6.59 -9.73 -68.17
CA LEU A 85 6.24 -10.68 -67.10
C LEU A 85 4.86 -11.30 -67.35
N ILE A 86 4.76 -12.62 -67.17
CA ILE A 86 3.48 -13.35 -67.17
C ILE A 86 3.34 -14.10 -65.84
N THR A 87 2.31 -13.77 -65.06
CA THR A 87 1.96 -14.52 -63.85
C THR A 87 1.07 -15.72 -64.18
N LYS A 88 1.46 -16.92 -63.74
CA LYS A 88 0.62 -18.12 -63.77
C LYS A 88 0.13 -18.43 -62.36
N ILE A 89 -1.16 -18.24 -62.12
CA ILE A 89 -1.80 -18.44 -60.82
C ILE A 89 -2.20 -19.92 -60.68
N TYR A 90 -1.83 -20.51 -59.55
CA TYR A 90 -2.17 -21.86 -59.14
C TYR A 90 -2.87 -21.80 -57.77
N ASP A 91 -4.07 -22.40 -57.68
CA ASP A 91 -4.83 -22.42 -56.44
C ASP A 91 -4.20 -23.39 -55.42
N THR A 92 -4.09 -22.93 -54.19
CA THR A 92 -3.60 -23.71 -53.04
C THR A 92 -4.71 -24.12 -52.09
N GLU A 93 -5.87 -23.45 -52.15
CA GLU A 93 -7.00 -23.57 -51.22
C GLU A 93 -6.62 -23.50 -49.72
N CYS A 94 -5.42 -22.99 -49.40
CA CYS A 94 -4.79 -23.04 -48.07
C CYS A 94 -4.66 -24.44 -47.42
N ASP A 95 -4.80 -25.50 -48.22
CA ASP A 95 -4.61 -26.88 -47.78
C ASP A 95 -3.21 -27.40 -48.15
N ASN A 96 -2.60 -28.17 -47.24
CA ASN A 96 -1.23 -28.66 -47.40
C ASN A 96 -1.11 -29.66 -48.57
N ALA A 97 -2.10 -30.53 -48.77
CA ALA A 97 -2.05 -31.53 -49.84
C ALA A 97 -2.37 -30.92 -51.21
N LYS A 98 -3.40 -30.05 -51.27
CA LYS A 98 -3.77 -29.32 -52.49
C LYS A 98 -2.67 -28.35 -52.93
N GLY A 99 -2.12 -27.55 -52.02
CA GLY A 99 -1.04 -26.62 -52.32
C GLY A 99 0.24 -27.31 -52.81
N LEU A 100 0.63 -28.44 -52.19
CA LEU A 100 1.79 -29.21 -52.63
C LEU A 100 1.55 -29.89 -53.98
N ARG A 101 0.33 -30.39 -54.24
CA ARG A 101 -0.06 -30.90 -55.55
C ARG A 101 0.01 -29.81 -56.62
N ALA A 102 -0.58 -28.64 -56.37
CA ALA A 102 -0.56 -27.52 -57.30
C ALA A 102 0.87 -27.07 -57.64
N PHE A 103 1.77 -27.06 -56.65
CA PHE A 103 3.20 -26.82 -56.84
C PHE A 103 3.87 -27.87 -57.74
N PHE A 104 3.67 -29.17 -57.49
CA PHE A 104 4.23 -30.22 -58.34
C PHE A 104 3.63 -30.22 -59.76
N ASP A 105 2.31 -30.03 -59.90
CA ASP A 105 1.65 -29.94 -61.21
C ASP A 105 2.19 -28.71 -61.99
N ALA A 106 2.47 -27.59 -61.32
CA ALA A 106 3.07 -26.39 -61.90
C ALA A 106 4.54 -26.56 -62.35
N ILE A 107 5.34 -27.35 -61.62
CA ILE A 107 6.73 -27.66 -62.01
C ILE A 107 6.78 -28.70 -63.14
N CYS A 108 6.01 -29.77 -63.04
CA CYS A 108 6.14 -30.94 -63.91
C CYS A 108 5.36 -30.82 -65.23
N TYR A 109 4.32 -29.98 -65.30
CA TYR A 109 3.51 -29.75 -66.51
C TYR A 109 3.44 -28.28 -66.96
N GLY A 110 3.97 -27.34 -66.16
CA GLY A 110 4.02 -25.91 -66.50
C GLY A 110 5.25 -25.52 -67.34
N PRO A 111 5.36 -24.22 -67.70
CA PRO A 111 6.58 -23.68 -68.30
C PRO A 111 7.74 -23.61 -67.29
N LYS A 112 8.97 -23.37 -67.75
CA LYS A 112 10.13 -23.15 -66.85
C LYS A 112 9.95 -21.84 -66.06
N HIS A 113 9.49 -21.93 -64.83
CA HIS A 113 9.26 -20.79 -63.94
C HIS A 113 10.60 -20.31 -63.34
N LEU A 114 10.81 -18.99 -63.29
CA LEU A 114 12.05 -18.40 -62.77
C LEU A 114 12.03 -18.19 -61.26
N MET A 115 10.87 -17.80 -60.72
CA MET A 115 10.65 -17.43 -59.33
C MET A 115 9.23 -17.82 -58.91
N ILE A 116 9.04 -17.97 -57.60
CA ILE A 116 7.74 -18.21 -56.98
C ILE A 116 7.31 -16.92 -56.30
N PHE A 117 6.08 -16.47 -56.54
CA PHE A 117 5.48 -15.31 -55.91
C PHE A 117 4.24 -15.72 -55.11
N GLY A 118 4.06 -15.13 -53.94
CA GLY A 118 2.97 -15.47 -53.02
C GLY A 118 3.34 -16.53 -51.98
N GLY A 119 2.34 -17.31 -51.57
CA GLY A 119 2.29 -17.94 -50.25
C GLY A 119 1.64 -17.00 -49.24
N VAL A 120 0.31 -17.10 -49.13
CA VAL A 120 -0.53 -16.35 -48.17
C VAL A 120 -0.67 -17.14 -46.87
N CYS A 121 -1.07 -18.41 -46.97
CA CYS A 121 -1.28 -19.27 -45.81
C CYS A 121 0.05 -19.83 -45.26
N PRO A 122 0.38 -19.59 -43.97
CA PRO A 122 1.68 -19.96 -43.40
C PRO A 122 2.03 -21.44 -43.48
N SER A 123 1.05 -22.33 -43.29
CA SER A 123 1.21 -23.79 -43.34
C SER A 123 1.80 -24.25 -44.67
N VAL A 124 1.07 -24.05 -45.77
CA VAL A 124 1.49 -24.37 -47.14
C VAL A 124 2.80 -23.65 -47.50
N THR A 125 2.91 -22.36 -47.16
CA THR A 125 4.10 -21.54 -47.46
C THR A 125 5.36 -22.14 -46.82
N SER A 126 5.29 -22.56 -45.56
CA SER A 126 6.43 -23.17 -44.86
C SER A 126 6.88 -24.50 -45.48
N ILE A 127 5.95 -25.35 -45.92
CA ILE A 127 6.28 -26.64 -46.55
C ILE A 127 6.96 -26.40 -47.90
N ILE A 128 6.42 -25.48 -48.70
CA ILE A 128 7.00 -25.15 -50.01
C ILE A 128 8.38 -24.51 -49.84
N ALA A 129 8.52 -23.52 -48.96
CA ALA A 129 9.78 -22.81 -48.68
C ALA A 129 10.92 -23.73 -48.22
N GLU A 130 10.62 -24.80 -47.48
CA GLU A 130 11.59 -25.82 -47.04
C GLU A 130 12.14 -26.65 -48.22
N SER A 131 11.32 -26.87 -49.25
CA SER A 131 11.67 -27.71 -50.40
C SER A 131 12.46 -26.99 -51.52
N LEU A 132 12.59 -25.67 -51.45
CA LEU A 132 13.08 -24.84 -52.57
C LEU A 132 14.55 -25.05 -52.92
N GLU A 133 15.39 -25.44 -51.96
CA GLU A 133 16.81 -25.68 -52.21
C GLU A 133 17.02 -26.81 -53.24
N GLY A 134 16.18 -27.85 -53.19
CA GLY A 134 16.22 -28.96 -54.15
C GLY A 134 15.82 -28.59 -55.59
N TRP A 135 15.18 -27.43 -55.79
CA TRP A 135 14.74 -26.93 -57.09
C TRP A 135 15.50 -25.67 -57.56
N ASN A 136 16.43 -25.14 -56.75
CA ASN A 136 17.12 -23.86 -56.99
C ASN A 136 16.20 -22.64 -57.22
N LEU A 137 14.93 -22.74 -56.83
CA LEU A 137 13.95 -21.65 -56.93
C LEU A 137 14.01 -20.73 -55.72
N VAL A 138 13.59 -19.49 -55.90
CA VAL A 138 13.50 -18.49 -54.83
C VAL A 138 12.07 -17.98 -54.73
N GLN A 139 11.54 -17.90 -53.51
CA GLN A 139 10.16 -17.51 -53.23
C GLN A 139 10.09 -16.12 -52.59
N LEU A 140 9.16 -15.29 -53.08
CA LEU A 140 8.84 -13.97 -52.54
C LEU A 140 7.37 -13.92 -52.09
N SER A 141 7.12 -13.91 -50.78
CA SER A 141 5.77 -13.73 -50.21
C SER A 141 5.46 -12.26 -49.93
N PHE A 142 4.19 -11.88 -50.06
CA PHE A 142 3.67 -10.54 -49.74
C PHE A 142 2.73 -10.54 -48.52
N ALA A 143 2.43 -11.69 -47.92
CA ALA A 143 1.41 -11.82 -46.87
C ALA A 143 1.78 -12.75 -45.69
N ALA A 144 2.83 -13.57 -45.80
CA ALA A 144 3.24 -14.48 -44.72
C ALA A 144 4.03 -13.74 -43.62
N THR A 145 3.34 -13.25 -42.58
CA THR A 145 3.96 -12.48 -41.48
C THR A 145 4.55 -13.32 -40.35
N THR A 146 4.30 -14.64 -40.33
CA THR A 146 4.74 -15.54 -39.24
C THR A 146 6.25 -15.46 -38.96
N PRO A 147 6.70 -15.39 -37.70
CA PRO A 147 8.12 -15.28 -37.38
C PRO A 147 8.93 -16.53 -37.73
N VAL A 148 8.31 -17.72 -37.76
CA VAL A 148 8.98 -19.01 -38.03
C VAL A 148 9.73 -19.02 -39.38
N LEU A 149 9.26 -18.26 -40.37
CA LEU A 149 9.89 -18.16 -41.70
C LEU A 149 11.17 -17.29 -41.72
N ALA A 150 11.58 -16.70 -40.60
CA ALA A 150 12.82 -15.93 -40.50
C ALA A 150 14.08 -16.83 -40.34
N ASP A 151 13.94 -18.11 -39.96
CA ASP A 151 15.10 -18.99 -39.80
C ASP A 151 15.74 -19.35 -41.16
N LYS A 152 16.84 -18.66 -41.46
CA LYS A 152 17.63 -18.87 -42.68
C LYS A 152 18.40 -20.20 -42.75
N LYS A 153 18.49 -20.97 -41.67
CA LYS A 153 19.00 -22.34 -41.73
C LYS A 153 17.98 -23.29 -42.34
N LYS A 154 16.69 -23.00 -42.15
CA LYS A 154 15.57 -23.81 -42.64
C LYS A 154 14.96 -23.27 -43.94
N TYR A 155 14.99 -21.95 -44.12
CA TYR A 155 14.35 -21.24 -45.24
C TYR A 155 15.33 -20.32 -46.00
N PRO A 156 16.42 -20.88 -46.58
CA PRO A 156 17.46 -20.07 -47.24
C PRO A 156 16.89 -19.24 -48.40
N ASN A 157 16.07 -19.85 -49.25
CA ASN A 157 15.55 -19.27 -50.49
C ASN A 157 14.20 -18.52 -50.32
N PHE A 158 13.83 -18.13 -49.10
CA PHE A 158 12.57 -17.43 -48.81
C PHE A 158 12.79 -15.92 -48.56
N PHE A 159 12.03 -15.06 -49.23
CA PHE A 159 12.01 -13.61 -49.00
C PHE A 159 10.57 -13.14 -48.79
N ARG A 160 10.38 -12.02 -48.08
CA ARG A 160 9.04 -11.41 -47.92
C ARG A 160 9.03 -9.89 -48.00
N THR A 161 8.12 -9.31 -48.77
CA THR A 161 7.92 -7.85 -48.87
C THR A 161 7.08 -7.25 -47.74
N VAL A 162 6.41 -8.07 -46.94
CA VAL A 162 5.71 -7.65 -45.72
C VAL A 162 6.63 -7.78 -44.50
N PRO A 163 6.61 -6.84 -43.55
CA PRO A 163 7.26 -7.01 -42.25
C PRO A 163 6.74 -8.25 -41.51
N SER A 164 7.58 -8.82 -40.64
CA SER A 164 7.19 -9.94 -39.78
C SER A 164 6.50 -9.46 -38.50
N ASP A 165 5.80 -10.36 -37.82
CA ASP A 165 5.20 -10.04 -36.52
C ASP A 165 6.28 -9.61 -35.48
N ASN A 166 7.53 -10.09 -35.61
CA ASN A 166 8.67 -9.67 -34.76
C ASN A 166 9.13 -8.23 -35.04
N ALA A 167 8.89 -7.67 -36.23
CA ALA A 167 9.28 -6.30 -36.56
C ALA A 167 8.59 -5.24 -35.69
N VAL A 168 7.52 -5.63 -34.98
CA VAL A 168 6.82 -4.82 -33.97
C VAL A 168 7.65 -4.65 -32.68
N ASN A 169 8.44 -5.64 -32.27
CA ASN A 169 9.10 -5.65 -30.97
C ASN A 169 10.11 -4.49 -30.80
N PRO A 170 11.02 -4.19 -31.75
CA PRO A 170 11.91 -3.02 -31.64
C PRO A 170 11.15 -1.70 -31.57
N ALA A 171 10.03 -1.58 -32.28
CA ALA A 171 9.18 -0.39 -32.25
C ALA A 171 8.56 -0.19 -30.86
N VAL A 172 8.03 -1.27 -30.25
CA VAL A 172 7.48 -1.24 -28.89
C VAL A 172 8.56 -0.84 -27.88
N VAL A 173 9.77 -1.41 -27.94
CA VAL A 173 10.87 -1.02 -27.03
C VAL A 173 11.22 0.46 -27.15
N LYS A 174 11.27 1.01 -28.37
CA LYS A 174 11.49 2.46 -28.59
C LYS A 174 10.35 3.32 -28.02
N PHE A 175 9.10 2.86 -28.13
CA PHE A 175 7.94 3.53 -27.55
C PHE A 175 7.96 3.53 -26.02
N LEU A 176 8.31 2.40 -25.39
CA LEU A 176 8.48 2.30 -23.93
C LEU A 176 9.58 3.26 -23.43
N ASN A 177 10.72 3.28 -24.12
CA ASN A 177 11.85 4.16 -23.79
C ASN A 177 11.52 5.65 -23.94
N TYR A 178 10.70 6.04 -24.93
CA TYR A 178 10.24 7.43 -25.07
C TYR A 178 9.49 7.93 -23.82
N TYR A 179 8.70 7.06 -23.18
CA TYR A 179 7.96 7.38 -21.95
C TYR A 179 8.71 7.04 -20.64
N ASN A 180 9.97 6.59 -20.72
CA ASN A 180 10.76 6.11 -19.59
C ASN A 180 10.08 4.98 -18.79
N TRP A 181 9.39 4.06 -19.48
CA TRP A 181 8.78 2.90 -18.83
C TRP A 181 9.77 1.74 -18.76
N SER A 182 10.25 1.46 -17.55
CA SER A 182 11.30 0.48 -17.25
C SER A 182 10.77 -0.86 -16.74
N ARG A 183 9.46 -0.98 -16.51
CA ARG A 183 8.80 -2.16 -15.95
C ARG A 183 7.50 -2.47 -16.69
N VAL A 184 7.44 -3.65 -17.32
CA VAL A 184 6.29 -4.10 -18.12
C VAL A 184 5.85 -5.51 -17.71
N GLY A 185 4.62 -5.91 -18.01
CA GLY A 185 4.22 -7.31 -17.97
C GLY A 185 3.68 -7.78 -19.31
N THR A 186 3.82 -9.07 -19.60
CA THR A 186 3.39 -9.66 -20.87
C THR A 186 2.24 -10.63 -20.67
N LEU A 187 1.20 -10.53 -21.50
CA LEU A 187 0.04 -11.43 -21.50
C LEU A 187 -0.11 -12.07 -22.89
N THR A 188 0.20 -13.37 -22.99
CA THR A 188 0.30 -14.06 -24.29
C THR A 188 -0.65 -15.25 -24.36
N GLN A 189 -1.34 -15.42 -25.49
CA GLN A 189 -2.16 -16.61 -25.77
C GLN A 189 -1.26 -17.81 -26.12
N ASP A 190 -1.59 -19.01 -25.63
CA ASP A 190 -0.82 -20.25 -25.84
C ASP A 190 -0.90 -20.80 -27.29
N VAL A 191 -0.45 -20.02 -28.27
CA VAL A 191 -0.37 -20.38 -29.69
C VAL A 191 1.04 -20.12 -30.17
N GLN A 192 1.61 -21.04 -30.97
CA GLN A 192 3.00 -20.98 -31.43
C GLN A 192 3.37 -19.60 -32.02
N ARG A 193 2.51 -19.04 -32.88
CA ARG A 193 2.70 -17.71 -33.49
C ARG A 193 3.00 -16.62 -32.46
N PHE A 194 2.24 -16.54 -31.37
CA PHE A 194 2.42 -15.52 -30.34
C PHE A 194 3.57 -15.87 -29.39
N SER A 195 3.79 -17.15 -29.10
CA SER A 195 4.93 -17.61 -28.30
C SER A 195 6.28 -17.22 -28.90
N GLU A 196 6.45 -17.31 -30.23
CA GLU A 196 7.69 -16.85 -30.89
C GLU A 196 7.88 -15.33 -30.77
N VAL A 197 6.82 -14.54 -30.96
CA VAL A 197 6.89 -13.07 -30.81
C VAL A 197 7.19 -12.68 -29.36
N ARG A 198 6.66 -13.40 -28.36
CA ARG A 198 7.02 -13.22 -26.94
C ARG A 198 8.49 -13.53 -26.67
N ASN A 199 9.03 -14.62 -27.23
CA ASN A 199 10.43 -15.02 -27.04
C ASN A 199 11.39 -13.96 -27.61
N ASP A 200 11.09 -13.42 -28.80
CA ASP A 200 11.82 -12.33 -29.43
C ASP A 200 11.71 -11.03 -28.62
N LEU A 201 10.49 -10.68 -28.16
CA LEU A 201 10.22 -9.52 -27.31
C LEU A 201 11.05 -9.56 -26.01
N THR A 202 11.25 -10.72 -25.39
CA THR A 202 12.12 -10.84 -24.21
C THR A 202 13.56 -10.39 -24.52
N SER A 203 14.10 -10.84 -25.65
CA SER A 203 15.44 -10.42 -26.12
C SER A 203 15.52 -8.93 -26.45
N GLU A 204 14.47 -8.34 -27.05
CA GLU A 204 14.45 -6.91 -27.35
C GLU A 204 14.27 -6.03 -26.10
N LEU A 205 13.50 -6.47 -25.11
CA LEU A 205 13.34 -5.78 -23.82
C LEU A 205 14.64 -5.78 -23.01
N ASP A 206 15.35 -6.92 -22.97
CA ASP A 206 16.67 -7.04 -22.32
C ASP A 206 17.70 -6.10 -22.97
N LYS A 207 17.69 -5.93 -24.31
CA LYS A 207 18.54 -4.96 -25.02
C LYS A 207 18.18 -3.50 -24.71
N GLY A 208 16.97 -3.24 -24.23
CA GLY A 208 16.46 -1.92 -23.88
C GLY A 208 16.60 -1.55 -22.41
N ASP A 209 17.22 -2.39 -21.58
CA ASP A 209 17.26 -2.29 -20.11
C ASP A 209 15.86 -2.26 -19.44
N ILE A 210 14.84 -2.86 -20.08
CA ILE A 210 13.45 -2.89 -19.59
C ILE A 210 13.16 -4.22 -18.88
N GLN A 211 12.76 -4.15 -17.62
CA GLN A 211 12.48 -5.33 -16.80
C GLN A 211 11.05 -5.86 -17.01
N ILE A 212 10.94 -7.16 -17.25
CA ILE A 212 9.66 -7.87 -17.23
C ILE A 212 9.31 -8.16 -15.76
N ALA A 213 8.22 -7.55 -15.29
CA ALA A 213 7.68 -7.71 -13.95
C ALA A 213 7.01 -9.06 -13.74
N ASP A 214 6.27 -9.52 -14.75
CA ASP A 214 5.49 -10.74 -14.73
C ASP A 214 5.17 -11.20 -16.17
N THR A 215 5.11 -12.50 -16.37
CA THR A 215 4.85 -13.14 -17.67
C THR A 215 3.76 -14.18 -17.50
N GLU A 216 2.60 -13.90 -18.06
CA GLU A 216 1.43 -14.76 -17.93
C GLU A 216 0.96 -15.24 -19.30
N SER A 217 0.64 -16.53 -19.40
CA SER A 217 0.06 -17.12 -20.61
C SER A 217 -1.25 -17.86 -20.33
N PHE A 218 -2.12 -17.88 -21.34
CA PHE A 218 -3.47 -18.43 -21.21
C PHE A 218 -3.95 -19.04 -22.52
N SER A 219 -4.77 -20.09 -22.42
CA SER A 219 -5.31 -20.78 -23.60
C SER A 219 -6.76 -20.39 -23.90
N ASN A 220 -7.63 -20.31 -22.87
CA ASN A 220 -9.09 -20.11 -23.05
C ASN A 220 -9.72 -19.04 -22.14
N ASP A 221 -9.35 -19.00 -20.85
CA ASP A 221 -9.85 -18.02 -19.87
C ASP A 221 -8.70 -17.13 -19.38
N PRO A 222 -8.69 -15.83 -19.71
CA PRO A 222 -7.65 -14.90 -19.27
C PRO A 222 -7.85 -14.36 -17.86
N CYS A 223 -9.02 -14.52 -17.22
CA CYS A 223 -9.36 -13.79 -16.00
C CYS A 223 -8.42 -14.08 -14.81
N VAL A 224 -7.94 -15.32 -14.67
CA VAL A 224 -6.99 -15.70 -13.61
C VAL A 224 -5.63 -15.05 -13.83
N ASN A 225 -5.12 -15.08 -15.06
CA ASN A 225 -3.85 -14.49 -15.46
C ASN A 225 -3.86 -12.96 -15.32
N VAL A 226 -4.91 -12.30 -15.82
CA VAL A 226 -5.11 -10.85 -15.67
C VAL A 226 -5.18 -10.46 -14.19
N LYS A 227 -5.78 -11.29 -13.33
CA LYS A 227 -5.78 -11.05 -11.88
C LYS A 227 -4.36 -11.08 -11.28
N LYS A 228 -3.51 -12.05 -11.65
CA LYS A 228 -2.12 -12.09 -11.15
C LYS A 228 -1.32 -10.84 -11.55
N LEU A 229 -1.46 -10.39 -12.80
CA LEU A 229 -0.83 -9.13 -13.27
C LEU A 229 -1.24 -7.93 -12.39
N LYS A 230 -2.51 -7.88 -11.96
CA LYS A 230 -2.98 -6.87 -10.99
C LYS A 230 -2.37 -7.06 -9.60
N ASP A 231 -2.38 -8.28 -9.08
CA ASP A 231 -1.86 -8.60 -7.75
C ASP A 231 -0.33 -8.30 -7.65
N ASN A 232 0.38 -8.32 -8.79
CA ASN A 232 1.78 -7.93 -8.95
C ASN A 232 2.03 -6.44 -9.30
N ASP A 233 1.01 -5.55 -9.21
CA ASP A 233 1.07 -4.11 -9.59
C ASP A 233 1.66 -3.88 -11.00
N VAL A 234 1.28 -4.69 -11.99
CA VAL A 234 1.68 -4.48 -13.39
C VAL A 234 0.79 -3.41 -14.01
N ARG A 235 1.41 -2.32 -14.47
CA ARG A 235 0.71 -1.15 -15.01
C ARG A 235 0.83 -0.99 -16.52
N ILE A 236 1.98 -1.34 -17.10
CA ILE A 236 2.20 -1.37 -18.56
C ILE A 236 2.11 -2.82 -19.02
N ILE A 237 1.15 -3.12 -19.89
CA ILE A 237 0.79 -4.49 -20.27
C ILE A 237 0.90 -4.66 -21.78
N ILE A 238 1.74 -5.60 -22.22
CA ILE A 238 1.92 -5.97 -23.63
C ILE A 238 1.12 -7.26 -23.89
N GLY A 239 0.02 -7.13 -24.64
CA GLY A 239 -0.89 -8.22 -24.98
C GLY A 239 -0.60 -8.85 -26.34
N GLN A 240 -0.64 -10.17 -26.42
CA GLN A 240 -0.44 -10.95 -27.64
C GLN A 240 -1.49 -12.07 -27.71
N PHE A 241 -2.64 -11.78 -28.28
CA PHE A 241 -3.78 -12.68 -28.36
C PHE A 241 -4.62 -12.37 -29.62
N ASP A 242 -5.56 -13.24 -29.94
CA ASP A 242 -6.50 -13.05 -31.03
C ASP A 242 -7.68 -12.12 -30.68
N GLU A 243 -8.39 -11.69 -31.73
CA GLU A 243 -9.55 -10.78 -31.66
C GLU A 243 -10.69 -11.35 -30.79
N ASN A 244 -10.89 -12.67 -30.81
CA ASN A 244 -11.94 -13.35 -30.06
C ASN A 244 -11.66 -13.28 -28.55
N LEU A 245 -10.42 -13.58 -28.15
CA LEU A 245 -10.01 -13.55 -26.75
C LEU A 245 -9.75 -12.13 -26.23
N ALA A 246 -9.42 -11.16 -27.09
CA ALA A 246 -9.30 -9.75 -26.73
C ALA A 246 -10.54 -9.24 -26.00
N SER A 247 -11.74 -9.57 -26.51
CA SER A 247 -13.01 -9.19 -25.87
C SER A 247 -13.15 -9.73 -24.43
N LYS A 248 -12.69 -10.96 -24.17
CA LYS A 248 -12.67 -11.58 -22.84
C LYS A 248 -11.63 -10.91 -21.93
N VAL A 249 -10.41 -10.67 -22.43
CA VAL A 249 -9.32 -10.01 -21.69
C VAL A 249 -9.79 -8.64 -21.19
N PHE A 250 -10.33 -7.79 -22.06
CA PHE A 250 -10.82 -6.47 -21.64
C PHE A 250 -12.05 -6.54 -20.75
N CYS A 251 -12.91 -7.55 -20.87
CA CYS A 251 -14.00 -7.75 -19.91
C CYS A 251 -13.49 -8.12 -18.50
N CYS A 252 -12.48 -9.00 -18.43
CA CYS A 252 -11.78 -9.32 -17.18
C CYS A 252 -11.10 -8.07 -16.59
N ALA A 253 -10.40 -7.29 -17.42
CA ALA A 253 -9.76 -6.04 -17.03
C ALA A 253 -10.76 -5.01 -16.49
N PHE A 254 -11.94 -4.86 -17.11
CA PHE A 254 -13.02 -4.01 -16.61
C PHE A 254 -13.46 -4.43 -15.20
N ASN A 255 -13.79 -5.73 -15.02
CA ASN A 255 -14.26 -6.25 -13.73
C ASN A 255 -13.17 -6.17 -12.63
N LEU A 256 -11.90 -6.14 -13.01
CA LEU A 256 -10.75 -5.98 -12.12
C LEU A 256 -10.29 -4.53 -11.93
N ASN A 257 -10.92 -3.54 -12.57
CA ASN A 257 -10.52 -2.12 -12.59
C ASN A 257 -9.07 -1.90 -13.10
N MET A 258 -8.66 -2.63 -14.15
CA MET A 258 -7.37 -2.50 -14.84
C MET A 258 -7.46 -1.63 -16.10
N PHE A 259 -8.00 -0.43 -15.94
CA PHE A 259 -8.19 0.55 -17.02
C PHE A 259 -8.10 1.99 -16.48
N GLY A 260 -8.14 2.98 -17.37
CA GLY A 260 -8.03 4.39 -17.03
C GLY A 260 -6.59 4.83 -16.74
N SER A 261 -6.41 5.98 -16.06
CA SER A 261 -5.14 6.71 -15.99
C SER A 261 -3.94 5.99 -15.34
N LYS A 262 -4.12 4.79 -14.78
CA LYS A 262 -3.07 4.02 -14.10
C LYS A 262 -2.44 2.93 -14.97
N TYR A 263 -3.12 2.51 -16.04
CA TYR A 263 -2.75 1.35 -16.85
C TYR A 263 -2.57 1.74 -18.32
N GLN A 264 -1.60 1.13 -18.99
CA GLN A 264 -1.45 1.22 -20.43
C GLN A 264 -1.48 -0.18 -21.04
N TRP A 265 -2.41 -0.40 -21.95
CA TRP A 265 -2.46 -1.60 -22.78
C TRP A 265 -1.78 -1.32 -24.12
N ILE A 266 -0.91 -2.23 -24.55
CA ILE A 266 -0.31 -2.29 -25.89
C ILE A 266 -0.73 -3.63 -26.50
N ILE A 267 -1.43 -3.60 -27.63
CA ILE A 267 -2.01 -4.79 -28.28
C ILE A 267 -1.72 -4.79 -29.80
N PRO A 268 -1.93 -5.91 -30.51
CA PRO A 268 -1.73 -5.95 -31.95
C PRO A 268 -2.82 -5.16 -32.69
N GLY A 269 -2.43 -4.38 -33.70
CA GLY A 269 -3.31 -3.50 -34.47
C GLY A 269 -3.87 -4.11 -35.76
N TRP A 270 -3.82 -5.43 -35.91
CA TRP A 270 -4.25 -6.12 -37.14
C TRP A 270 -5.70 -6.64 -37.10
N TYR A 271 -6.45 -6.37 -36.03
CA TYR A 271 -7.86 -6.74 -35.88
C TYR A 271 -8.78 -6.05 -36.90
N GLN A 272 -9.99 -6.59 -37.07
CA GLN A 272 -10.99 -5.99 -37.94
C GLN A 272 -11.51 -4.65 -37.39
N HIS A 273 -11.85 -3.72 -38.28
CA HIS A 273 -12.47 -2.46 -37.89
C HIS A 273 -13.81 -2.74 -37.19
N LYS A 274 -14.03 -2.14 -36.00
CA LYS A 274 -15.18 -2.40 -35.11
C LYS A 274 -15.29 -3.84 -34.56
N TRP A 275 -14.17 -4.56 -34.39
CA TRP A 275 -14.16 -5.91 -33.81
C TRP A 275 -14.96 -6.06 -32.49
N TRP A 276 -14.98 -5.02 -31.65
CA TRP A 276 -15.75 -4.98 -30.41
C TRP A 276 -17.27 -5.06 -30.57
N GLU A 277 -17.83 -4.83 -31.78
CA GLU A 277 -19.27 -5.01 -32.05
C GLU A 277 -19.67 -6.49 -32.11
N GLN A 278 -18.73 -7.39 -32.44
CA GLN A 278 -18.93 -8.85 -32.47
C GLN A 278 -18.89 -9.47 -31.04
N ALA A 279 -18.46 -8.70 -30.04
CA ALA A 279 -18.27 -9.16 -28.66
C ALA A 279 -19.57 -9.49 -27.90
N ASN A 280 -20.75 -9.26 -28.50
CA ASN A 280 -22.06 -9.68 -27.96
C ASN A 280 -22.19 -11.20 -27.75
N THR A 281 -21.26 -11.99 -28.29
CA THR A 281 -21.09 -13.43 -28.03
C THR A 281 -20.48 -13.74 -26.65
N THR A 282 -19.99 -12.74 -25.93
CA THR A 282 -19.46 -12.85 -24.56
C THR A 282 -20.44 -12.28 -23.54
N ASN A 283 -20.33 -12.69 -22.27
CA ASN A 283 -21.14 -12.15 -21.16
C ASN A 283 -20.81 -10.68 -20.78
N CYS A 284 -20.21 -9.90 -21.69
CA CYS A 284 -19.85 -8.50 -21.48
C CYS A 284 -20.71 -7.56 -22.34
N THR A 285 -21.13 -6.43 -21.77
CA THR A 285 -21.81 -5.40 -22.57
C THR A 285 -20.78 -4.50 -23.27
N VAL A 286 -21.06 -4.13 -24.52
CA VAL A 286 -20.18 -3.27 -25.35
C VAL A 286 -19.76 -1.99 -24.61
N ARG A 287 -20.65 -1.39 -23.79
CA ARG A 287 -20.32 -0.21 -22.97
C ARG A 287 -19.16 -0.46 -21.98
N LYS A 288 -19.12 -1.61 -21.32
CA LYS A 288 -18.02 -1.99 -20.41
C LYS A 288 -16.72 -2.18 -21.19
N LEU A 289 -16.81 -2.88 -22.31
CA LEU A 289 -15.69 -3.17 -23.21
C LEU A 289 -15.03 -1.89 -23.72
N LEU A 290 -15.81 -0.96 -24.30
CA LEU A 290 -15.33 0.36 -24.72
C LEU A 290 -14.67 1.14 -23.58
N THR A 291 -15.25 1.12 -22.38
CA THR A 291 -14.69 1.83 -21.21
C THR A 291 -13.32 1.26 -20.77
N ALA A 292 -13.10 -0.05 -20.92
CA ALA A 292 -11.83 -0.69 -20.58
C ALA A 292 -10.77 -0.59 -21.69
N MET A 293 -11.21 -0.46 -22.94
CA MET A 293 -10.37 -0.30 -24.13
C MET A 293 -9.90 1.14 -24.35
N GLU A 294 -10.55 2.14 -23.76
CA GLU A 294 -10.20 3.55 -23.97
C GLU A 294 -8.70 3.81 -23.75
N GLY A 295 -8.03 4.36 -24.76
CA GLY A 295 -6.60 4.70 -24.72
C GLY A 295 -5.61 3.55 -24.93
N TYR A 296 -6.02 2.32 -25.28
CA TYR A 296 -5.05 1.29 -25.68
C TYR A 296 -4.25 1.74 -26.92
N ILE A 297 -3.00 1.26 -27.03
CA ILE A 297 -2.14 1.47 -28.19
C ILE A 297 -2.15 0.20 -29.06
N SER A 298 -2.62 0.31 -30.29
CA SER A 298 -2.51 -0.74 -31.31
C SER A 298 -1.22 -0.55 -32.12
N VAL A 299 -0.52 -1.67 -32.40
CA VAL A 299 0.71 -1.66 -33.20
C VAL A 299 0.58 -2.62 -34.38
N ASP A 300 0.76 -2.12 -35.60
CA ASP A 300 0.74 -2.88 -36.86
C ASP A 300 1.75 -2.28 -37.85
N PHE A 301 1.99 -2.89 -39.01
CA PHE A 301 2.76 -2.25 -40.08
C PHE A 301 1.93 -1.19 -40.83
N GLU A 302 2.60 -0.20 -41.43
CA GLU A 302 1.95 0.77 -42.31
C GLU A 302 1.71 0.15 -43.71
N PRO A 303 0.47 0.09 -44.24
CA PRO A 303 0.20 -0.52 -45.55
C PRO A 303 0.71 0.27 -46.77
N LEU A 304 0.75 1.61 -46.68
CA LEU A 304 1.21 2.53 -47.73
C LEU A 304 2.02 3.66 -47.09
N SER A 305 3.05 4.17 -47.78
CA SER A 305 3.84 5.27 -47.21
C SER A 305 3.02 6.56 -47.12
N SER A 306 2.96 7.18 -45.93
CA SER A 306 2.35 8.52 -45.76
C SER A 306 3.14 9.65 -46.45
N ARG A 307 4.33 9.38 -47.02
CA ARG A 307 5.19 10.38 -47.65
C ARG A 307 4.87 10.51 -49.15
N PRO A 308 4.58 11.72 -49.68
CA PRO A 308 4.22 11.92 -51.08
C PRO A 308 5.44 11.91 -52.03
N VAL A 309 6.27 10.88 -51.94
CA VAL A 309 7.47 10.70 -52.78
C VAL A 309 7.13 9.78 -53.95
N LYS A 310 7.49 10.17 -55.18
CA LYS A 310 7.31 9.32 -56.36
C LYS A 310 8.27 8.14 -56.31
N GLY A 311 7.72 6.92 -56.34
CA GLY A 311 8.48 5.66 -56.31
C GLY A 311 9.03 5.25 -57.66
N ILE A 312 9.52 4.00 -57.76
CA ILE A 312 10.08 3.42 -58.99
C ILE A 312 9.12 3.44 -60.20
N SER A 313 7.81 3.47 -59.96
CA SER A 313 6.74 3.54 -60.96
C SER A 313 6.40 4.96 -61.44
N GLY A 314 7.07 5.99 -60.91
CA GLY A 314 6.77 7.40 -61.19
C GLY A 314 5.52 7.95 -60.49
N ARG A 315 4.83 7.12 -59.70
CA ARG A 315 3.62 7.45 -58.95
C ARG A 315 3.93 7.61 -57.46
N THR A 316 3.18 8.48 -56.79
CA THR A 316 3.13 8.61 -55.32
C THR A 316 2.21 7.53 -54.73
N PRO A 317 2.29 7.25 -53.42
CA PRO A 317 1.41 6.29 -52.76
C PRO A 317 -0.08 6.61 -52.94
N SER A 318 -0.48 7.88 -52.87
CA SER A 318 -1.86 8.33 -53.06
C SER A 318 -2.34 8.22 -54.50
N GLU A 319 -1.52 8.60 -55.49
CA GLU A 319 -1.84 8.38 -56.92
C GLU A 319 -2.07 6.89 -57.21
N TYR A 320 -1.26 6.00 -56.62
CA TYR A 320 -1.43 4.55 -56.72
C TYR A 320 -2.69 4.03 -56.00
N GLU A 321 -3.02 4.56 -54.82
CA GLU A 321 -4.22 4.17 -54.06
C GLU A 321 -5.50 4.49 -54.85
N GLU A 322 -5.56 5.64 -55.52
CA GLU A 322 -6.67 6.00 -56.41
C GLU A 322 -6.76 5.10 -57.66
N GLU A 323 -5.63 4.72 -58.27
CA GLU A 323 -5.59 3.76 -59.37
C GLU A 323 -6.08 2.37 -58.93
N TYR A 324 -5.58 1.87 -57.80
CA TYR A 324 -5.98 0.58 -57.22
C TYR A 324 -7.46 0.55 -56.87
N GLU A 325 -7.98 1.58 -56.20
CA GLU A 325 -9.39 1.65 -55.80
C GLU A 325 -10.32 1.72 -57.02
N ARG A 326 -9.88 2.32 -58.13
CA ARG A 326 -10.60 2.34 -59.41
C ARG A 326 -10.71 0.94 -60.02
N GLU A 327 -9.59 0.23 -60.16
CA GLU A 327 -9.56 -1.14 -60.69
C GLU A 327 -10.33 -2.12 -59.78
N ARG A 328 -10.18 -1.97 -58.46
CA ARG A 328 -10.89 -2.76 -57.46
C ARG A 328 -12.41 -2.63 -57.60
N ARG A 329 -12.92 -1.39 -57.73
CA ARG A 329 -14.36 -1.12 -57.93
C ARG A 329 -14.89 -1.66 -59.25
N GLN A 330 -14.10 -1.61 -60.33
CA GLN A 330 -14.49 -2.21 -61.61
C GLN A 330 -14.65 -3.73 -61.54
N LYS A 331 -13.82 -4.41 -60.74
CA LYS A 331 -13.91 -5.86 -60.52
C LYS A 331 -14.87 -6.28 -59.39
N GLY A 332 -15.32 -5.35 -58.55
CA GLY A 332 -16.22 -5.64 -57.44
C GLY A 332 -15.60 -6.42 -56.26
N VAL A 333 -14.27 -6.39 -56.11
CA VAL A 333 -13.55 -7.16 -55.06
C VAL A 333 -13.30 -6.34 -53.79
N GLU A 334 -13.14 -6.99 -52.64
CA GLU A 334 -12.81 -6.33 -51.37
C GLU A 334 -11.38 -5.75 -51.35
N ALA A 335 -11.15 -4.74 -50.50
CA ALA A 335 -9.84 -4.12 -50.35
C ALA A 335 -8.95 -4.98 -49.44
N SER A 336 -7.77 -5.36 -49.92
CA SER A 336 -6.81 -6.17 -49.17
C SER A 336 -5.66 -5.31 -48.66
N LYS A 337 -5.40 -5.31 -47.33
CA LYS A 337 -4.30 -4.52 -46.72
C LYS A 337 -2.89 -4.87 -47.25
N PHE A 338 -2.77 -5.96 -48.02
CA PHE A 338 -1.51 -6.41 -48.60
C PHE A 338 -1.27 -5.93 -50.04
N HIS A 339 -2.19 -5.15 -50.63
CA HIS A 339 -2.12 -4.72 -52.04
C HIS A 339 -0.81 -3.99 -52.40
N GLY A 340 -0.36 -3.04 -51.57
CA GLY A 340 0.91 -2.33 -51.77
C GLY A 340 2.14 -3.24 -51.70
N PHE A 341 2.16 -4.20 -50.76
CA PHE A 341 3.27 -5.15 -50.61
C PHE A 341 3.39 -6.12 -51.79
N ALA A 342 2.26 -6.47 -52.42
CA ALA A 342 2.23 -7.26 -53.64
C ALA A 342 2.69 -6.44 -54.86
N TYR A 343 2.23 -5.19 -54.99
CA TYR A 343 2.67 -4.27 -56.04
C TYR A 343 4.19 -4.09 -56.02
N ASP A 344 4.75 -3.75 -54.85
CA ASP A 344 6.20 -3.58 -54.67
C ASP A 344 6.96 -4.91 -54.89
N GLY A 345 6.36 -6.06 -54.57
CA GLY A 345 6.92 -7.38 -54.84
C GLY A 345 7.10 -7.71 -56.32
N ILE A 346 6.16 -7.31 -57.18
CA ILE A 346 6.32 -7.45 -58.64
C ILE A 346 7.46 -6.54 -59.15
N TRP A 347 7.62 -5.34 -58.59
CA TRP A 347 8.76 -4.47 -58.89
C TRP A 347 10.10 -5.03 -58.40
N VAL A 348 10.15 -5.69 -57.23
CA VAL A 348 11.34 -6.44 -56.76
C VAL A 348 11.73 -7.51 -57.78
N ILE A 349 10.78 -8.34 -58.24
CA ILE A 349 11.04 -9.40 -59.20
C ILE A 349 11.55 -8.82 -60.54
N ALA A 350 10.90 -7.79 -61.07
CA ALA A 350 11.33 -7.14 -62.31
C ALA A 350 12.76 -6.57 -62.20
N LYS A 351 13.07 -5.87 -61.10
CA LYS A 351 14.42 -5.31 -60.86
C LYS A 351 15.47 -6.40 -60.71
N THR A 352 15.15 -7.47 -59.98
CA THR A 352 16.03 -8.63 -59.76
C THR A 352 16.37 -9.32 -61.07
N LEU A 353 15.35 -9.72 -61.85
CA LEU A 353 15.56 -10.41 -63.13
C LEU A 353 16.37 -9.56 -64.12
N THR A 354 16.12 -8.24 -64.15
CA THR A 354 16.90 -7.30 -64.99
C THR A 354 18.39 -7.33 -64.65
N ARG A 355 18.72 -7.27 -63.36
CA ARG A 355 20.12 -7.28 -62.90
C ARG A 355 20.78 -8.65 -63.07
N VAL A 356 20.03 -9.73 -62.86
CA VAL A 356 20.48 -11.11 -63.12
C VAL A 356 20.83 -11.29 -64.61
N MET A 357 19.96 -10.87 -65.53
CA MET A 357 20.23 -10.91 -66.98
C MET A 357 21.44 -10.06 -67.37
N GLU A 358 21.61 -8.87 -66.77
CA GLU A 358 22.78 -8.02 -67.03
C GLU A 358 24.09 -8.72 -66.63
N LEU A 359 24.13 -9.33 -65.44
CA LEU A 359 25.27 -10.09 -64.94
C LEU A 359 25.54 -11.34 -65.79
N LEU A 360 24.50 -12.03 -66.26
CA LEU A 360 24.64 -13.17 -67.19
C LEU A 360 25.18 -12.71 -68.56
N ARG A 361 24.67 -11.62 -69.13
CA ARG A 361 25.18 -11.02 -70.40
C ARG A 361 26.65 -10.58 -70.27
N ILE A 362 27.10 -10.15 -69.09
CA ILE A 362 28.51 -9.84 -68.81
C ILE A 362 29.36 -11.14 -68.77
N LYS A 363 28.91 -12.18 -68.06
CA LYS A 363 29.60 -13.49 -68.01
C LYS A 363 29.69 -14.15 -69.39
N GLU A 364 28.61 -14.10 -70.17
CA GLU A 364 28.55 -14.61 -71.54
C GLU A 364 29.61 -13.93 -72.44
N ARG A 365 29.70 -12.59 -72.38
CA ARG A 365 30.73 -11.82 -73.09
C ARG A 365 32.16 -12.13 -72.62
N GLN A 366 32.37 -12.44 -71.35
CA GLN A 366 33.68 -12.84 -70.83
C GLN A 366 34.09 -14.25 -71.28
N ASN A 367 33.12 -15.18 -71.38
CA ASN A 367 33.34 -16.58 -71.77
C ASN A 367 33.17 -16.84 -73.27
N SER A 368 33.19 -15.80 -74.11
CA SER A 368 32.88 -15.79 -75.55
C SER A 368 33.69 -16.76 -76.46
N TYR A 369 34.63 -17.53 -75.91
CA TYR A 369 35.44 -18.54 -76.62
C TYR A 369 35.05 -20.00 -76.27
N HIS A 370 34.08 -20.22 -75.39
CA HIS A 370 33.58 -21.55 -75.01
C HIS A 370 32.05 -21.61 -75.11
N ASN A 371 31.49 -22.81 -75.32
CA ASN A 371 30.03 -23.02 -75.29
C ASN A 371 29.49 -22.70 -73.90
N PHE A 372 28.90 -21.51 -73.75
CA PHE A 372 28.38 -21.01 -72.49
C PHE A 372 27.07 -21.73 -72.12
N THR A 373 27.16 -22.66 -71.16
CA THR A 373 26.00 -23.32 -70.55
C THR A 373 25.85 -22.86 -69.11
N VAL A 374 24.72 -22.23 -68.77
CA VAL A 374 24.45 -21.75 -67.42
C VAL A 374 23.79 -22.86 -66.60
N ASP A 375 24.36 -23.20 -65.44
CA ASP A 375 23.75 -24.12 -64.49
C ASP A 375 22.59 -23.42 -63.75
N ASP A 376 21.44 -24.09 -63.66
CA ASP A 376 20.25 -23.65 -62.93
C ASP A 376 20.59 -23.30 -61.47
N ARG A 377 21.57 -23.99 -60.86
CA ARG A 377 22.07 -23.69 -59.50
C ARG A 377 22.86 -22.38 -59.43
N GLU A 378 23.56 -22.00 -60.49
CA GLU A 378 24.28 -20.72 -60.57
C GLU A 378 23.30 -19.56 -60.72
N VAL A 379 22.24 -19.72 -61.53
CA VAL A 379 21.17 -18.72 -61.64
C VAL A 379 20.44 -18.55 -60.31
N GLY A 380 20.07 -19.65 -59.63
CA GLY A 380 19.40 -19.59 -58.33
C GLY A 380 20.19 -18.81 -57.27
N LYS A 381 21.51 -19.00 -57.21
CA LYS A 381 22.40 -18.19 -56.36
C LYS A 381 22.42 -16.72 -56.78
N LEU A 382 22.57 -16.44 -58.07
CA LEU A 382 22.63 -15.07 -58.58
C LEU A 382 21.33 -14.30 -58.30
N VAL A 383 20.17 -14.95 -58.38
CA VAL A 383 18.87 -14.39 -57.98
C VAL A 383 18.82 -14.08 -56.48
N LEU A 384 19.33 -14.99 -55.64
CA LEU A 384 19.37 -14.81 -54.18
C LEU A 384 20.29 -13.65 -53.76
N ASP A 385 21.50 -13.58 -54.33
CA ASP A 385 22.47 -12.52 -54.07
C ASP A 385 21.92 -11.15 -54.50
N VAL A 386 21.39 -11.05 -55.73
CA VAL A 386 20.78 -9.82 -56.25
C VAL A 386 19.57 -9.40 -55.43
N MET A 387 18.73 -10.32 -54.96
CA MET A 387 17.61 -9.96 -54.08
C MET A 387 18.09 -9.35 -52.76
N ASN A 388 19.16 -9.89 -52.15
CA ASN A 388 19.72 -9.34 -50.93
C ASN A 388 20.30 -7.91 -51.12
N GLU A 389 20.75 -7.57 -52.33
CA GLU A 389 21.20 -6.21 -52.72
C GLU A 389 20.06 -5.25 -53.11
N THR A 390 18.79 -5.68 -53.14
CA THR A 390 17.70 -4.80 -53.61
C THR A 390 17.44 -3.62 -52.66
N ASN A 391 17.51 -2.41 -53.23
CA ASN A 391 17.15 -1.16 -52.59
C ASN A 391 16.44 -0.23 -53.58
N PHE A 392 15.21 0.21 -53.29
CA PHE A 392 14.49 1.27 -54.01
C PHE A 392 13.30 1.80 -53.19
N ASN A 393 12.69 2.90 -53.62
CA ASN A 393 11.44 3.41 -53.06
C ASN A 393 10.24 2.87 -53.84
N GLY A 394 9.40 2.08 -53.18
CA GLY A 394 8.11 1.61 -53.65
C GLY A 394 6.94 2.42 -53.08
N VAL A 395 5.71 1.96 -53.28
CA VAL A 395 4.50 2.62 -52.75
C VAL A 395 4.35 2.43 -51.23
N THR A 396 4.92 1.35 -50.69
CA THR A 396 4.99 1.07 -49.25
C THR A 396 6.25 1.65 -48.59
N GLY A 397 6.92 2.60 -49.25
CA GLY A 397 8.16 3.23 -48.77
C GLY A 397 9.41 2.52 -49.30
N GLN A 398 10.52 2.61 -48.56
CA GLN A 398 11.77 1.96 -48.98
C GLN A 398 11.64 0.43 -48.88
N VAL A 399 12.09 -0.25 -49.93
CA VAL A 399 12.13 -1.71 -50.03
C VAL A 399 13.60 -2.14 -49.93
N MET A 400 13.93 -2.80 -48.83
CA MET A 400 15.27 -3.33 -48.51
C MET A 400 15.09 -4.60 -47.68
N PHE A 401 15.86 -5.63 -47.98
CA PHE A 401 15.89 -6.86 -47.20
C PHE A 401 17.11 -6.93 -46.28
N ARG A 402 16.94 -7.58 -45.13
CA ARG A 402 18.01 -8.01 -44.22
C ARG A 402 17.71 -9.45 -43.84
N ASN A 403 18.59 -10.37 -44.20
CA ASN A 403 18.40 -11.82 -43.98
C ASN A 403 17.03 -12.33 -44.51
N GLY A 404 16.57 -11.83 -45.66
CA GLY A 404 15.29 -12.20 -46.29
C GLY A 404 14.03 -11.57 -45.68
N GLU A 405 14.12 -10.90 -44.53
CA GLU A 405 13.05 -10.09 -43.98
C GLU A 405 13.12 -8.65 -44.51
N ARG A 406 11.96 -7.99 -44.64
CA ARG A 406 11.92 -6.58 -45.01
C ARG A 406 12.01 -5.67 -43.79
N MET A 407 12.90 -4.68 -43.87
CA MET A 407 12.89 -3.52 -42.98
C MET A 407 11.77 -2.56 -43.40
N GLY A 408 10.74 -2.38 -42.56
CA GLY A 408 9.55 -1.58 -42.87
C GLY A 408 9.26 -0.45 -41.89
N THR A 409 8.11 0.19 -42.07
CA THR A 409 7.56 1.18 -41.13
C THR A 409 6.45 0.53 -40.28
N ILE A 410 6.56 0.70 -38.96
CA ILE A 410 5.55 0.29 -37.99
C ILE A 410 4.72 1.53 -37.61
N LYS A 411 3.40 1.39 -37.49
CA LYS A 411 2.50 2.46 -37.07
C LYS A 411 1.99 2.22 -35.66
N PHE A 412 1.79 3.31 -34.93
CA PHE A 412 1.11 3.34 -33.65
C PHE A 412 -0.25 3.99 -33.83
N ASN A 413 -1.29 3.25 -33.47
CA ASN A 413 -2.65 3.74 -33.36
C ASN A 413 -3.01 3.86 -31.88
N GLN A 414 -3.90 4.79 -31.54
CA GLN A 414 -4.54 4.85 -30.23
C GLN A 414 -6.06 4.79 -30.37
N PHE A 415 -6.71 4.02 -29.52
CA PHE A 415 -8.17 4.00 -29.42
C PHE A 415 -8.66 5.22 -28.63
N GLN A 416 -9.44 6.09 -29.28
CA GLN A 416 -9.99 7.32 -28.72
C GLN A 416 -11.47 7.45 -29.11
N ASP A 417 -12.34 7.68 -28.13
CA ASP A 417 -13.77 8.01 -28.36
C ASP A 417 -14.52 7.03 -29.30
N GLY A 418 -14.09 5.76 -29.33
CA GLY A 418 -14.68 4.72 -30.19
C GLY A 418 -14.03 4.51 -31.58
N GLN A 419 -12.90 5.16 -31.87
CA GLN A 419 -12.16 5.00 -33.14
C GLN A 419 -10.65 4.83 -32.91
N GLU A 420 -9.94 4.20 -33.85
CA GLU A 420 -8.48 4.17 -33.85
C GLU A 420 -7.90 5.35 -34.63
N VAL A 421 -7.00 6.11 -34.01
CA VAL A 421 -6.33 7.28 -34.59
C VAL A 421 -4.83 7.00 -34.68
N LYS A 422 -4.18 7.23 -35.83
CA LYS A 422 -2.72 7.12 -35.96
C LYS A 422 -2.04 8.20 -35.12
N VAL A 423 -1.26 7.79 -34.12
CA VAL A 423 -0.51 8.66 -33.20
C VAL A 423 0.98 8.76 -33.50
N GLY A 424 1.53 7.86 -34.32
CA GLY A 424 2.92 7.94 -34.74
C GLY A 424 3.39 6.81 -35.66
N GLU A 425 4.64 6.86 -36.06
CA GLU A 425 5.31 5.85 -36.88
C GLU A 425 6.76 5.62 -36.46
N TYR A 426 7.24 4.39 -36.63
CA TYR A 426 8.63 3.99 -36.39
C TYR A 426 9.23 3.43 -37.66
N ASN A 427 10.39 3.96 -38.05
CA ASN A 427 11.12 3.55 -39.24
C ASN A 427 12.28 2.63 -38.85
N ALA A 428 12.18 1.34 -39.19
CA ALA A 428 13.17 0.33 -38.81
C ALA A 428 14.52 0.45 -39.56
N ILE A 429 14.60 1.24 -40.65
CA ILE A 429 15.85 1.49 -41.38
C ILE A 429 16.62 2.65 -40.72
N ALA A 430 15.91 3.71 -40.31
CA ALA A 430 16.48 4.89 -39.67
C ALA A 430 16.62 4.76 -38.15
N ASP A 431 16.02 3.73 -37.54
CA ASP A 431 15.92 3.53 -36.08
C ASP A 431 15.31 4.73 -35.33
N LEU A 432 14.33 5.38 -35.99
CA LEU A 432 13.69 6.63 -35.55
C LEU A 432 12.20 6.41 -35.30
N LEU A 433 11.73 6.84 -34.12
CA LEU A 433 10.33 6.93 -33.74
C LEU A 433 9.86 8.38 -33.87
N ASP A 434 8.78 8.60 -34.64
CA ASP A 434 8.12 9.89 -34.81
C ASP A 434 6.71 9.81 -34.18
N LEU A 435 6.50 10.54 -33.09
CA LEU A 435 5.23 10.59 -32.35
C LEU A 435 4.59 11.97 -32.50
N ASN A 436 3.33 11.99 -32.94
CA ASN A 436 2.54 13.20 -32.97
C ASN A 436 1.96 13.48 -31.59
N ASN A 437 2.72 14.22 -30.77
CA ASN A 437 2.37 14.63 -29.41
C ASN A 437 1.03 15.38 -29.27
N THR A 438 0.45 15.91 -30.35
CA THR A 438 -0.89 16.55 -30.31
C THR A 438 -2.04 15.56 -30.47
N SER A 439 -1.77 14.40 -31.06
CA SER A 439 -2.77 13.37 -31.34
C SER A 439 -2.95 12.39 -30.19
N ILE A 440 -1.88 12.02 -29.49
CA ILE A 440 -1.93 11.07 -28.37
C ILE A 440 -2.55 11.73 -27.13
N LYS A 441 -3.50 11.02 -26.50
CA LYS A 441 -4.22 11.47 -25.30
C LYS A 441 -4.10 10.42 -24.21
N PHE A 442 -3.87 10.85 -22.98
CA PHE A 442 -3.97 10.00 -21.80
C PHE A 442 -5.15 10.46 -20.94
N GLN A 443 -5.78 9.54 -20.21
CA GLN A 443 -6.88 9.88 -19.29
C GLN A 443 -6.40 10.63 -18.04
N GLY A 444 -5.09 10.53 -17.72
CA GLY A 444 -4.43 11.36 -16.72
C GLY A 444 -3.86 12.64 -17.33
N ARG A 445 -3.44 13.58 -16.47
CA ARG A 445 -2.68 14.78 -16.89
C ARG A 445 -1.28 14.45 -17.41
N GLU A 446 -0.75 13.30 -17.01
CA GLU A 446 0.54 12.74 -17.42
C GLU A 446 0.32 11.29 -17.89
N PRO A 447 1.24 10.73 -18.69
CA PRO A 447 1.27 9.30 -18.96
C PRO A 447 1.34 8.48 -17.65
N PRO A 448 0.76 7.27 -17.61
CA PRO A 448 0.83 6.39 -16.44
C PRO A 448 2.28 6.11 -16.03
N LYS A 449 2.53 5.87 -14.74
CA LYS A 449 3.84 5.44 -14.23
C LYS A 449 3.91 3.90 -14.21
N ASP A 450 5.09 3.34 -14.44
CA ASP A 450 5.32 1.88 -14.59
C ASP A 450 5.17 1.05 -13.29
N ARG A 451 5.19 1.73 -12.14
CA ARG A 451 5.03 1.13 -10.80
C ARG A 451 4.42 2.13 -9.82
N THR A 452 3.91 1.64 -8.69
CA THR A 452 3.56 2.50 -7.56
C THR A 452 4.83 3.04 -6.88
N PHE A 453 4.97 4.36 -6.78
CA PHE A 453 6.05 4.97 -5.99
C PHE A 453 5.73 4.88 -4.50
N VAL A 454 6.68 4.36 -3.72
CA VAL A 454 6.58 4.26 -2.26
C VAL A 454 7.24 5.45 -1.60
N PHE A 455 6.47 6.27 -0.88
CA PHE A 455 6.97 7.40 -0.11
C PHE A 455 6.98 7.05 1.39
N LEU A 456 8.14 7.18 2.03
CA LEU A 456 8.28 6.99 3.47
C LEU A 456 7.71 8.20 4.22
N GLN A 457 6.75 7.98 5.12
CA GLN A 457 6.13 9.03 5.93
C GLN A 457 6.26 8.72 7.42
N ARG A 458 6.88 9.62 8.18
CA ARG A 458 6.98 9.51 9.64
C ARG A 458 5.61 9.73 10.29
N ARG A 459 5.21 8.91 11.25
CA ARG A 459 4.04 9.18 12.13
C ARG A 459 4.46 10.11 13.27
N HIS A 460 3.96 11.36 13.25
CA HIS A 460 4.32 12.41 14.22
C HIS A 460 3.33 12.50 15.40
N ILE A 461 3.78 13.11 16.51
CA ILE A 461 2.88 13.62 17.56
C ILE A 461 2.17 14.89 17.06
N ASN A 462 0.85 14.96 17.26
CA ASN A 462 0.02 16.10 16.87
C ASN A 462 0.43 17.38 17.61
N VAL A 463 0.86 18.40 16.87
CA VAL A 463 1.29 19.70 17.42
C VAL A 463 0.25 20.36 18.36
N PRO A 464 -1.06 20.34 18.07
CA PRO A 464 -2.07 20.88 18.99
C PRO A 464 -2.11 20.15 20.35
N LEU A 465 -1.98 18.81 20.34
CA LEU A 465 -1.96 17.99 21.54
C LEU A 465 -0.73 18.29 22.41
N TYR A 466 0.45 18.38 21.77
CA TYR A 466 1.69 18.76 22.44
C TYR A 466 1.61 20.15 23.07
N SER A 467 1.02 21.12 22.35
CA SER A 467 0.82 22.49 22.85
C SER A 467 -0.07 22.53 24.09
N ILE A 468 -1.24 21.87 24.05
CA ILE A 468 -2.19 21.83 25.19
C ILE A 468 -1.51 21.22 26.44
N LEU A 469 -0.89 20.05 26.31
CA LEU A 469 -0.24 19.37 27.44
C LEU A 469 0.98 20.15 27.98
N SER A 470 1.71 20.85 27.10
CA SER A 470 2.79 21.76 27.49
C SER A 470 2.28 22.93 28.33
N THR A 471 1.17 23.59 27.93
CA THR A 471 0.61 24.71 28.71
C THR A 471 0.13 24.29 30.11
N MET A 472 -0.52 23.13 30.23
CA MET A 472 -0.89 22.55 31.53
C MET A 472 0.34 22.26 32.41
N THR A 473 1.41 21.77 31.80
CA THR A 473 2.69 21.48 32.49
C THR A 473 3.36 22.76 33.00
N ILE A 474 3.36 23.84 32.21
CA ILE A 474 3.86 25.17 32.63
C ILE A 474 3.09 25.69 33.84
N LEU A 475 1.75 25.59 33.84
CA LEU A 475 0.92 25.99 34.98
C LEU A 475 1.27 25.18 36.24
N GLY A 476 1.49 23.87 36.10
CA GLY A 476 1.95 23.00 37.18
C GLY A 476 3.32 23.40 37.75
N MET A 477 4.27 23.78 36.90
CA MET A 477 5.60 24.27 37.33
C MET A 477 5.52 25.63 38.04
N LEU A 478 4.69 26.56 37.55
CA LEU A 478 4.46 27.85 38.22
C LEU A 478 3.85 27.67 39.62
N MET A 479 2.86 26.77 39.75
CA MET A 479 2.27 26.41 41.04
C MET A 479 3.31 25.77 41.98
N ALA A 480 4.15 24.86 41.47
CA ALA A 480 5.25 24.28 42.23
C ALA A 480 6.24 25.35 42.72
N GLY A 481 6.59 26.32 41.85
CA GLY A 481 7.45 27.46 42.20
C GLY A 481 6.87 28.33 43.32
N ALA A 482 5.56 28.61 43.26
CA ALA A 482 4.86 29.34 44.31
C ALA A 482 4.88 28.59 45.66
N PHE A 483 4.66 27.27 45.67
CA PHE A 483 4.77 26.46 46.89
C PHE A 483 6.21 26.38 47.43
N LEU A 484 7.22 26.34 46.56
CA LEU A 484 8.63 26.35 46.96
C LEU A 484 8.99 27.67 47.64
N PHE A 485 8.63 28.80 47.02
CA PHE A 485 8.81 30.14 47.59
C PHE A 485 8.10 30.28 48.94
N PHE A 486 6.84 29.84 49.04
CA PHE A 486 6.07 29.85 50.28
C PHE A 486 6.74 29.04 51.41
N ASN A 487 7.24 27.83 51.10
CA ASN A 487 7.89 26.95 52.07
C ASN A 487 9.25 27.51 52.52
N ILE A 488 10.03 28.11 51.61
CA ILE A 488 11.32 28.74 51.93
C ILE A 488 11.12 30.01 52.77
N LYS A 489 10.23 30.92 52.36
CA LYS A 489 9.94 32.18 53.08
C LYS A 489 9.50 31.93 54.52
N ASN A 490 8.63 30.93 54.71
CA ASN A 490 8.04 30.63 56.02
C ASN A 490 8.75 29.50 56.78
N ARG A 491 9.98 29.10 56.38
CA ARG A 491 10.73 27.96 56.95
C ARG A 491 10.91 27.99 58.47
N ASN A 492 10.94 29.20 59.05
CA ASN A 492 11.12 29.42 60.49
C ASN A 492 9.81 29.30 61.29
N HIS A 493 8.65 29.33 60.63
CA HIS A 493 7.35 29.23 61.28
C HIS A 493 7.14 27.84 61.88
N ARG A 494 6.54 27.77 63.08
CA ARG A 494 6.43 26.52 63.87
C ARG A 494 5.78 25.36 63.10
N LEU A 495 4.74 25.65 62.32
CA LEU A 495 4.03 24.64 61.51
C LEU A 495 4.93 24.00 60.44
N ILE A 496 5.66 24.83 59.68
CA ILE A 496 6.53 24.38 58.59
C ILE A 496 7.81 23.74 59.15
N LYS A 497 8.38 24.29 60.23
CA LYS A 497 9.56 23.74 60.90
C LYS A 497 9.32 22.33 61.46
N MET A 498 8.12 22.01 61.95
CA MET A 498 7.76 20.66 62.38
C MET A 498 7.55 19.69 61.20
N SER A 499 7.08 20.17 60.06
CA SER A 499 6.87 19.39 58.82
C SER A 499 8.17 19.00 58.09
N SER A 500 9.36 19.29 58.63
CA SER A 500 10.67 19.04 58.00
C SER A 500 10.82 19.80 56.66
N PRO A 501 11.16 21.11 56.68
CA PRO A 501 11.08 21.97 55.50
C PRO A 501 11.97 21.54 54.34
N TYR A 502 13.13 20.93 54.61
CA TYR A 502 14.03 20.38 53.58
C TYR A 502 13.40 19.21 52.82
N MET A 503 12.64 18.34 53.50
CA MET A 503 11.96 17.23 52.86
C MET A 503 10.79 17.71 51.98
N ASN A 504 10.07 18.75 52.43
CA ASN A 504 9.05 19.42 51.61
C ASN A 504 9.67 20.05 50.35
N ASN A 505 10.87 20.65 50.44
CA ASN A 505 11.57 21.19 49.26
C ASN A 505 11.95 20.07 48.26
N LEU A 506 12.44 18.91 48.73
CA LEU A 506 12.75 17.78 47.86
C LEU A 506 11.52 17.23 47.13
N ILE A 507 10.35 17.17 47.78
CA ILE A 507 9.08 16.78 47.13
C ILE A 507 8.76 17.72 45.97
N ILE A 508 8.93 19.04 46.16
CA ILE A 508 8.67 20.03 45.10
C ILE A 508 9.70 19.93 43.97
N LEU A 509 10.99 19.81 44.28
CA LEU A 509 12.05 19.67 43.28
C LEU A 509 11.89 18.39 42.45
N GLY A 510 11.53 17.26 43.07
CA GLY A 510 11.19 16.04 42.36
C GLY A 510 9.97 16.22 41.44
N GLY A 511 8.93 16.92 41.90
CA GLY A 511 7.77 17.28 41.07
C GLY A 511 8.12 18.18 39.87
N MET A 512 9.01 19.17 40.05
CA MET A 512 9.50 20.01 38.95
C MET A 512 10.29 19.20 37.91
N LEU A 513 11.14 18.26 38.34
CA LEU A 513 11.85 17.35 37.45
C LEU A 513 10.89 16.43 36.69
N SER A 514 9.86 15.90 37.36
CA SER A 514 8.81 15.10 36.70
C SER A 514 8.07 15.92 35.62
N TYR A 515 7.70 17.18 35.89
CA TYR A 515 7.12 18.06 34.86
C TYR A 515 8.09 18.32 33.70
N ALA A 516 9.38 18.52 33.98
CA ALA A 516 10.38 18.74 32.93
C ALA A 516 10.50 17.56 31.95
N SER A 517 10.26 16.32 32.41
CA SER A 517 10.28 15.14 31.54
C SER A 517 9.21 15.17 30.42
N ILE A 518 8.05 15.79 30.66
CA ILE A 518 6.93 15.81 29.69
C ILE A 518 7.32 16.53 28.39
N PHE A 519 8.06 17.63 28.47
CA PHE A 519 8.58 18.33 27.29
C PHE A 519 9.51 17.41 26.48
N LEU A 520 10.38 16.66 27.15
CA LEU A 520 11.31 15.73 26.48
C LEU A 520 10.63 14.51 25.87
N PHE A 521 9.45 14.10 26.38
CA PHE A 521 8.65 13.05 25.77
C PHE A 521 7.90 13.49 24.51
N GLY A 522 7.60 14.79 24.36
CA GLY A 522 6.93 15.33 23.17
C GLY A 522 7.88 15.80 22.05
N LEU A 523 9.18 15.85 22.31
CA LEU A 523 10.21 16.12 21.30
C LEU A 523 10.50 14.85 20.47
N ASP A 524 9.68 14.66 19.44
CA ASP A 524 9.84 13.61 18.43
C ASP A 524 10.86 14.00 17.34
N GLY A 525 11.33 13.03 16.55
CA GLY A 525 12.30 13.23 15.44
C GLY A 525 11.81 14.18 14.33
N GLY A 526 10.54 14.59 14.34
CA GLY A 526 10.01 15.68 13.52
C GLY A 526 10.52 17.08 13.90
N PHE A 527 10.89 17.29 15.16
CA PHE A 527 11.39 18.58 15.69
C PHE A 527 12.90 18.63 15.89
N VAL A 528 13.55 17.46 15.89
CA VAL A 528 14.90 17.27 16.40
C VAL A 528 15.67 16.33 15.48
N SER A 529 16.96 16.59 15.22
CA SER A 529 17.76 15.74 14.35
C SER A 529 18.01 14.34 14.95
N ASP A 530 18.19 13.33 14.09
CA ASP A 530 18.36 11.92 14.47
C ASP A 530 19.41 11.71 15.59
N LYS A 531 20.55 12.40 15.52
CA LYS A 531 21.61 12.32 16.56
C LYS A 531 21.19 12.93 17.91
N GLN A 532 20.42 14.01 17.86
CA GLN A 532 19.89 14.64 19.07
C GLN A 532 18.75 13.79 19.67
N PHE A 533 17.95 13.10 18.85
CA PHE A 533 16.90 12.19 19.31
C PHE A 533 17.47 11.05 20.18
N GLU A 534 18.59 10.44 19.80
CA GLU A 534 19.28 9.44 20.64
C GLU A 534 19.69 9.99 22.01
N THR A 535 20.18 11.24 22.06
CA THR A 535 20.53 11.88 23.34
C THR A 535 19.29 12.19 24.20
N LEU A 536 18.20 12.68 23.57
CA LEU A 536 16.93 12.92 24.25
C LEU A 536 16.30 11.63 24.82
N CYS A 537 16.43 10.52 24.09
CA CYS A 537 15.99 9.19 24.49
C CYS A 537 16.56 8.78 25.86
N THR A 538 17.85 9.07 26.06
CA THR A 538 18.55 8.85 27.33
C THR A 538 18.09 9.85 28.39
N VAL A 539 18.15 11.15 28.09
CA VAL A 539 17.90 12.22 29.07
C VAL A 539 16.47 12.20 29.62
N ARG A 540 15.45 11.92 28.79
CA ARG A 540 14.04 11.86 29.24
C ARG A 540 13.80 10.79 30.30
N THR A 541 14.44 9.63 30.13
CA THR A 541 14.36 8.47 31.03
C THR A 541 15.05 8.78 32.36
N TRP A 542 16.23 9.39 32.31
CA TRP A 542 16.99 9.79 33.50
C TRP A 542 16.24 10.84 34.34
N ILE A 543 15.72 11.90 33.72
CA ILE A 543 15.01 12.97 34.44
C ILE A 543 13.74 12.45 35.12
N LEU A 544 12.96 11.58 34.46
CA LEU A 544 11.76 10.99 35.04
C LEU A 544 12.08 10.13 36.28
N ILE A 545 13.10 9.26 36.20
CA ILE A 545 13.48 8.35 37.29
C ILE A 545 14.08 9.13 38.48
N VAL A 546 14.93 10.13 38.22
CA VAL A 546 15.50 11.02 39.27
C VAL A 546 14.40 11.86 39.93
N GLY A 547 13.46 12.42 39.15
CA GLY A 547 12.33 13.20 39.66
C GLY A 547 11.41 12.37 40.57
N TYR A 548 10.98 11.20 40.08
CA TYR A 548 10.18 10.24 40.87
C TYR A 548 10.88 9.87 42.19
N THR A 549 12.15 9.49 42.12
CA THR A 549 12.90 8.99 43.30
C THR A 549 13.09 10.09 44.34
N THR A 550 13.38 11.32 43.90
CA THR A 550 13.53 12.47 44.81
C THR A 550 12.21 12.81 45.51
N ALA A 551 11.09 12.79 44.78
CA ALA A 551 9.77 13.06 45.34
C ALA A 551 9.28 11.93 46.27
N PHE A 552 9.27 10.69 45.78
CA PHE A 552 8.78 9.53 46.52
C PHE A 552 9.68 9.21 47.72
N GLY A 553 11.00 9.23 47.55
CA GLY A 553 11.96 9.02 48.64
C GLY A 553 11.78 10.04 49.77
N ALA A 554 11.50 11.31 49.44
CA ALA A 554 11.24 12.33 50.44
C ALA A 554 9.91 12.14 51.20
N MET A 555 8.86 11.64 50.54
CA MET A 555 7.61 11.21 51.20
C MET A 555 7.83 9.97 52.09
N PHE A 556 8.56 8.98 51.58
CA PHE A 556 8.92 7.75 52.29
C PHE A 556 9.74 8.04 53.56
N ALA A 557 10.79 8.86 53.48
CA ALA A 557 11.62 9.19 54.64
C ALA A 557 10.84 10.00 55.70
N LYS A 558 9.80 10.74 55.29
CA LYS A 558 8.84 11.38 56.20
C LYS A 558 7.95 10.37 56.92
N THR A 559 7.31 9.42 56.22
CA THR A 559 6.47 8.39 56.87
C THR A 559 7.31 7.46 57.75
N TRP A 560 8.51 7.08 57.30
CA TRP A 560 9.47 6.31 58.10
C TRP A 560 9.86 7.01 59.40
N ARG A 561 10.12 8.33 59.38
CA ARG A 561 10.39 9.11 60.60
C ARG A 561 9.24 9.04 61.59
N VAL A 562 7.99 9.10 61.11
CA VAL A 562 6.80 8.97 61.97
C VAL A 562 6.76 7.59 62.61
N HIS A 563 6.79 6.52 61.81
CA HIS A 563 6.81 5.13 62.29
C HIS A 563 7.95 4.87 63.31
N ALA A 564 9.16 5.35 63.03
CA ALA A 564 10.33 5.19 63.90
C ALA A 564 10.25 5.97 65.23
N ILE A 565 9.40 7.00 65.32
CA ILE A 565 9.13 7.71 66.57
C ILE A 565 8.13 6.93 67.44
N PHE A 566 7.07 6.37 66.83
CA PHE A 566 5.98 5.72 67.58
C PHE A 566 6.26 4.26 67.98
N LYS A 567 7.04 3.50 67.21
CA LYS A 567 7.37 2.10 67.54
C LYS A 567 8.34 1.93 68.72
N ASN A 568 8.86 3.02 69.30
CA ASN A 568 9.93 2.98 70.29
C ASN A 568 9.40 3.06 71.73
N VAL A 569 9.05 1.89 72.30
CA VAL A 569 8.34 1.69 73.58
C VAL A 569 8.92 2.46 74.78
N LYS A 570 10.21 2.82 74.79
CA LYS A 570 10.85 3.51 75.94
C LYS A 570 10.71 5.03 75.97
N MET A 571 10.03 5.68 75.02
CA MET A 571 9.64 7.12 75.03
C MET A 571 10.71 8.17 75.42
N LYS A 572 12.01 7.82 75.44
CA LYS A 572 13.11 8.80 75.54
C LYS A 572 13.08 9.67 74.27
N LYS A 573 12.94 11.00 74.42
CA LYS A 573 12.86 11.98 73.31
C LYS A 573 14.02 11.83 72.31
N LYS A 574 13.87 10.97 71.31
CA LYS A 574 14.86 10.73 70.26
C LYS A 574 14.64 11.75 69.13
N ILE A 575 15.34 12.89 69.21
CA ILE A 575 15.30 13.92 68.17
C ILE A 575 16.06 13.41 66.94
N ILE A 576 15.33 12.88 65.95
CA ILE A 576 15.88 12.52 64.64
C ILE A 576 16.07 13.83 63.85
N LYS A 577 17.33 14.17 63.55
CA LYS A 577 17.69 15.33 62.71
C LYS A 577 17.39 15.06 61.24
N ASP A 578 16.93 16.08 60.52
CA ASP A 578 16.61 16.02 59.08
C ASP A 578 17.80 15.53 58.22
N GLN A 579 19.05 15.76 58.64
CA GLN A 579 20.26 15.20 58.01
C GLN A 579 20.19 13.66 57.85
N LYS A 580 19.62 12.93 58.81
CA LYS A 580 19.49 11.47 58.71
C LYS A 580 18.40 11.04 57.70
N LEU A 581 17.39 11.87 57.49
CA LEU A 581 16.36 11.61 56.47
C LEU A 581 16.94 11.88 55.07
N LEU A 582 17.74 12.94 54.91
CA LEU A 582 18.43 13.25 53.65
C LEU A 582 19.39 12.12 53.22
N ILE A 583 20.09 11.48 54.17
CA ILE A 583 20.94 10.31 53.88
C ILE A 583 20.12 9.13 53.33
N ILE A 584 18.91 8.88 53.85
CA ILE A 584 18.03 7.81 53.35
C ILE A 584 17.59 8.09 51.91
N VAL A 585 17.19 9.33 51.60
CA VAL A 585 16.80 9.72 50.23
C VAL A 585 18.00 9.68 49.28
N GLY A 586 19.16 10.15 49.72
CA GLY A 586 20.40 10.09 48.95
C GLY A 586 20.84 8.66 48.64
N GLY A 587 20.66 7.72 49.57
CA GLY A 587 20.92 6.29 49.35
C GLY A 587 19.98 5.68 48.30
N MET A 588 18.68 6.01 48.34
CA MET A 588 17.72 5.57 47.32
C MET A 588 18.08 6.13 45.93
N LEU A 589 18.42 7.42 45.86
CA LEU A 589 18.86 8.08 44.62
C LEU A 589 20.15 7.47 44.07
N LEU A 590 21.10 7.11 44.92
CA LEU A 590 22.36 6.48 44.51
C LEU A 590 22.11 5.12 43.83
N ILE A 591 21.18 4.31 44.35
CA ILE A 591 20.80 3.03 43.73
C ILE A 591 20.27 3.25 42.30
N ASP A 592 19.37 4.23 42.11
CA ASP A 592 18.84 4.56 40.79
C ASP A 592 19.90 5.08 39.82
N LEU A 593 20.82 5.92 40.29
CA LEU A 593 21.95 6.40 39.48
C LEU A 593 22.87 5.24 39.08
N CYS A 594 23.16 4.30 39.98
CA CYS A 594 23.92 3.10 39.65
C CYS A 594 23.21 2.24 38.59
N ILE A 595 21.88 2.01 38.70
CA ILE A 595 21.11 1.25 37.70
C ILE A 595 21.17 1.95 36.34
N LEU A 596 20.97 3.28 36.28
CA LEU A 596 20.97 4.05 35.04
C LEU A 596 22.36 4.13 34.38
N ILE A 597 23.43 4.27 35.17
CA ILE A 597 24.81 4.26 34.66
C ILE A 597 25.15 2.87 34.11
N CYS A 598 24.81 1.79 34.81
CA CYS A 598 25.02 0.43 34.32
C CYS A 598 24.23 0.17 33.02
N TRP A 599 22.96 0.59 32.95
CA TRP A 599 22.15 0.47 31.73
C TRP A 599 22.81 1.21 30.56
N GLN A 600 23.22 2.47 30.76
CA GLN A 600 23.83 3.29 29.71
C GLN A 600 25.19 2.75 29.22
N ILE A 601 25.97 2.09 30.07
CA ILE A 601 27.27 1.52 29.71
C ILE A 601 27.11 0.17 29.00
N VAL A 602 26.18 -0.68 29.46
CA VAL A 602 26.05 -2.07 28.98
C VAL A 602 25.19 -2.19 27.72
N ASP A 603 24.05 -1.51 27.65
CA ASP A 603 23.09 -1.62 26.54
C ASP A 603 22.36 -0.26 26.37
N PRO A 604 23.03 0.78 25.85
CA PRO A 604 22.46 2.13 25.73
C PRO A 604 21.24 2.16 24.80
N LEU A 605 20.25 2.99 25.12
CA LEU A 605 19.10 3.21 24.25
C LEU A 605 19.53 3.87 22.94
N ARG A 606 19.06 3.32 21.81
CA ARG A 606 19.30 3.81 20.46
C ARG A 606 17.99 4.04 19.73
N ARG A 607 18.07 4.77 18.61
CA ARG A 607 16.95 4.93 17.69
C ARG A 607 16.76 3.66 16.87
N THR A 608 15.57 3.07 16.96
CA THR A 608 15.10 2.00 16.07
C THR A 608 13.97 2.55 15.19
N VAL A 609 13.82 2.03 13.98
CA VAL A 609 12.76 2.43 13.04
C VAL A 609 11.92 1.21 12.74
N GLU A 610 10.61 1.35 12.93
CA GLU A 610 9.62 0.31 12.65
C GLU A 610 8.77 0.76 11.44
N GLU A 611 8.84 -0.01 10.35
CA GLU A 611 8.10 0.25 9.11
C GLU A 611 6.76 -0.51 9.12
N TYR A 612 5.66 0.20 8.86
CA TYR A 612 4.32 -0.38 8.77
C TYR A 612 3.95 -0.73 7.32
N SER A 613 2.85 -1.48 7.16
CA SER A 613 2.27 -1.82 5.85
C SER A 613 1.96 -0.59 5.00
N LEU A 614 2.00 -0.76 3.68
CA LEU A 614 1.66 0.30 2.71
C LEU A 614 0.20 0.75 2.86
N GLU A 615 0.01 2.06 2.96
CA GLU A 615 -1.28 2.74 2.97
C GLU A 615 -1.46 3.49 1.63
N PRO A 616 -2.67 3.54 1.02
CA PRO A 616 -2.91 4.33 -0.19
C PRO A 616 -2.89 5.84 0.12
N ASP A 617 -2.42 6.67 -0.83
CA ASP A 617 -2.43 8.13 -0.67
C ASP A 617 -3.86 8.67 -0.43
N PRO A 618 -4.10 9.44 0.66
CA PRO A 618 -5.44 9.91 1.02
C PRO A 618 -5.99 10.97 0.06
N GLN A 619 -5.17 11.51 -0.86
CA GLN A 619 -5.62 12.39 -1.94
C GLN A 619 -5.93 11.62 -3.24
N GLY A 620 -5.85 10.29 -3.22
CA GLY A 620 -6.17 9.42 -4.36
C GLY A 620 -5.12 9.40 -5.47
N ARG A 621 -3.91 9.94 -5.23
CA ARG A 621 -2.81 9.90 -6.20
C ARG A 621 -2.20 8.50 -6.27
N ASP A 622 -1.46 8.22 -7.34
CA ASP A 622 -0.84 6.91 -7.60
C ASP A 622 0.45 6.65 -6.81
N ILE A 623 0.40 7.01 -5.53
CA ILE A 623 1.48 6.93 -4.54
C ILE A 623 1.02 5.97 -3.44
N ALA A 624 1.90 5.05 -3.05
CA ALA A 624 1.75 4.31 -1.80
C ALA A 624 2.59 4.99 -0.72
N ILE A 625 2.00 5.17 0.45
CA ILE A 625 2.67 5.73 1.61
C ILE A 625 3.11 4.55 2.48
N ARG A 626 4.39 4.52 2.87
CA ARG A 626 4.87 3.60 3.91
C ARG A 626 5.02 4.38 5.22
N PRO A 627 4.15 4.16 6.21
CA PRO A 627 4.30 4.80 7.51
C PRO A 627 5.51 4.21 8.24
N PHE A 628 6.26 5.03 8.95
CA PHE A 628 7.27 4.56 9.90
C PHE A 628 7.19 5.31 11.23
N LEU A 629 7.55 4.63 12.30
CA LEU A 629 7.64 5.18 13.66
C LEU A 629 9.05 4.98 14.21
N GLU A 630 9.51 5.96 15.00
CA GLU A 630 10.83 5.94 15.61
C GLU A 630 10.71 5.54 17.07
N HIS A 631 11.29 4.38 17.37
CA HIS A 631 11.33 3.83 18.72
C HIS A 631 12.70 4.03 19.37
N CYS A 632 12.71 3.83 20.68
CA CYS A 632 13.75 4.25 21.61
C CYS A 632 14.11 3.04 22.45
N GLU A 633 14.87 2.13 21.85
CA GLU A 633 15.03 0.76 22.32
C GLU A 633 16.50 0.36 22.42
N ASN A 634 16.72 -0.73 23.13
CA ASN A 634 18.00 -1.42 23.22
C ASN A 634 17.74 -2.93 23.12
N THR A 635 18.81 -3.72 23.05
CA THR A 635 18.68 -5.15 22.73
C THR A 635 17.94 -5.95 23.80
N HIS A 636 18.02 -5.54 25.07
CA HIS A 636 17.43 -6.24 26.21
C HIS A 636 16.43 -5.38 27.01
N MET A 637 15.63 -4.56 26.32
CA MET A 637 14.75 -3.55 26.94
C MET A 637 13.81 -4.11 28.02
N THR A 638 13.25 -5.30 27.79
CA THR A 638 12.35 -5.98 28.73
C THR A 638 13.02 -6.32 30.05
N ILE A 639 14.31 -6.69 30.04
CA ILE A 639 15.09 -7.02 31.24
C ILE A 639 15.34 -5.75 32.06
N TRP A 640 15.82 -4.69 31.41
CA TRP A 640 16.13 -3.41 32.08
C TRP A 640 14.88 -2.73 32.67
N LEU A 641 13.78 -2.66 31.88
CA LEU A 641 12.50 -2.16 32.38
C LEU A 641 11.95 -3.04 33.52
N GLY A 642 12.09 -4.37 33.42
CA GLY A 642 11.69 -5.30 34.47
C GLY A 642 12.40 -5.04 35.80
N ILE A 643 13.73 -4.87 35.78
CA ILE A 643 14.53 -4.56 36.97
C ILE A 643 14.09 -3.23 37.60
N VAL A 644 13.94 -2.17 36.78
CA VAL A 644 13.53 -0.85 37.26
C VAL A 644 12.12 -0.90 37.86
N TYR A 645 11.14 -1.48 37.16
CA TYR A 645 9.77 -1.56 37.67
C TYR A 645 9.65 -2.46 38.90
N ALA A 646 10.40 -3.55 39.01
CA ALA A 646 10.42 -4.39 40.20
C ALA A 646 10.94 -3.63 41.43
N TYR A 647 12.08 -2.94 41.30
CA TYR A 647 12.64 -2.12 42.38
C TYR A 647 11.67 -0.99 42.81
N LYS A 648 11.09 -0.27 41.84
CA LYS A 648 10.11 0.79 42.10
C LYS A 648 8.83 0.25 42.74
N GLY A 649 8.33 -0.89 42.28
CA GLY A 649 7.16 -1.58 42.83
C GLY A 649 7.37 -2.00 44.29
N LEU A 650 8.50 -2.60 44.62
CA LEU A 650 8.85 -2.97 46.00
C LEU A 650 8.97 -1.74 46.91
N LEU A 651 9.65 -0.69 46.46
CA LEU A 651 9.77 0.57 47.20
C LEU A 651 8.40 1.23 47.45
N MET A 652 7.51 1.17 46.45
CA MET A 652 6.16 1.70 46.49
C MET A 652 5.25 0.91 47.45
N LEU A 653 5.27 -0.43 47.38
CA LEU A 653 4.56 -1.31 48.32
C LEU A 653 5.02 -1.05 49.77
N PHE A 654 6.33 -0.91 50.00
CA PHE A 654 6.84 -0.61 51.34
C PHE A 654 6.45 0.80 51.82
N GLY A 655 6.41 1.79 50.92
CA GLY A 655 5.88 3.11 51.23
C GLY A 655 4.39 3.11 51.60
N CYS A 656 3.57 2.35 50.88
CA CYS A 656 2.16 2.12 51.21
C CYS A 656 1.98 1.43 52.56
N PHE A 657 2.80 0.41 52.87
CA PHE A 657 2.80 -0.26 54.17
C PHE A 657 3.12 0.71 55.33
N LEU A 658 4.15 1.55 55.19
CA LEU A 658 4.46 2.56 56.21
C LEU A 658 3.38 3.64 56.33
N ALA A 659 2.69 3.99 55.23
CA ALA A 659 1.55 4.90 55.25
C ALA A 659 0.32 4.29 55.95
N TRP A 660 0.12 2.97 55.85
CA TRP A 660 -0.92 2.23 56.56
C TRP A 660 -0.65 2.20 58.07
N GLU A 661 0.53 1.73 58.48
CA GLU A 661 0.96 1.66 59.89
C GLU A 661 0.88 3.01 60.62
N THR A 662 1.10 4.13 59.91
CA THR A 662 1.08 5.47 60.50
C THR A 662 -0.28 6.18 60.47
N ARG A 663 -1.32 5.57 59.87
CA ARG A 663 -2.65 6.18 59.67
C ARG A 663 -3.37 6.57 60.95
N ASN A 664 -3.27 5.76 62.00
CA ASN A 664 -4.05 5.91 63.24
C ASN A 664 -3.38 6.84 64.27
N VAL A 665 -2.29 7.53 63.91
CA VAL A 665 -1.46 8.29 64.85
C VAL A 665 -1.67 9.81 64.69
N SER A 666 -2.76 10.31 65.25
CA SER A 666 -3.28 11.68 65.05
C SER A 666 -2.93 12.69 66.16
N ILE A 667 -1.63 12.92 66.42
CA ILE A 667 -1.24 14.08 67.25
C ILE A 667 -1.48 15.38 66.44
N PRO A 668 -2.13 16.43 67.00
CA PRO A 668 -2.42 17.67 66.25
C PRO A 668 -1.18 18.37 65.64
N ALA A 669 0.00 18.18 66.23
CA ALA A 669 1.28 18.67 65.73
C ALA A 669 1.89 17.82 64.59
N LEU A 670 1.29 16.68 64.23
CA LEU A 670 1.76 15.71 63.23
C LEU A 670 0.71 15.33 62.17
N ASN A 671 -0.43 16.01 62.10
CA ASN A 671 -1.51 15.74 61.11
C ASN A 671 -1.06 15.86 59.62
N ASP A 672 0.15 16.35 59.37
CA ASP A 672 0.89 16.27 58.09
C ASP A 672 1.03 14.83 57.57
N SER A 673 1.15 13.83 58.45
CA SER A 673 1.33 12.42 58.09
C SER A 673 0.17 11.84 57.29
N LYS A 674 -1.08 12.20 57.63
CA LYS A 674 -2.30 11.70 56.98
C LYS A 674 -2.35 12.10 55.49
N TYR A 675 -2.03 13.37 55.19
CA TYR A 675 -2.01 13.87 53.81
C TYR A 675 -0.87 13.25 52.99
N ILE A 676 0.31 13.06 53.59
CA ILE A 676 1.42 12.35 52.92
C ILE A 676 1.04 10.90 52.60
N GLY A 677 0.36 10.20 53.52
CA GLY A 677 -0.15 8.84 53.27
C GLY A 677 -1.16 8.79 52.12
N MET A 678 -2.09 9.75 52.05
CA MET A 678 -3.02 9.89 50.91
C MET A 678 -2.29 10.12 49.59
N SER A 679 -1.26 10.99 49.58
CA SER A 679 -0.43 11.21 48.38
C SER A 679 0.31 9.94 47.95
N VAL A 680 0.86 9.15 48.87
CA VAL A 680 1.54 7.88 48.56
C VAL A 680 0.59 6.89 47.87
N TYR A 681 -0.64 6.74 48.33
CA TYR A 681 -1.63 5.89 47.66
C TYR A 681 -2.02 6.41 46.27
N ASN A 682 -2.23 7.73 46.12
CA ASN A 682 -2.55 8.35 44.82
C ASN A 682 -1.43 8.13 43.80
N VAL A 683 -0.18 8.39 44.20
CA VAL A 683 1.01 8.14 43.36
C VAL A 683 1.08 6.67 42.97
N GLY A 684 0.86 5.76 43.93
CA GLY A 684 0.97 4.33 43.68
C GLY A 684 -0.02 3.79 42.64
N ILE A 685 -1.29 4.17 42.77
CA ILE A 685 -2.35 3.76 41.83
C ILE A 685 -2.08 4.34 40.43
N MET A 686 -1.75 5.64 40.35
CA MET A 686 -1.50 6.32 39.08
C MET A 686 -0.27 5.74 38.34
N CYS A 687 0.79 5.37 39.07
CA CYS A 687 1.96 4.74 38.46
C CYS A 687 1.69 3.34 37.91
N ILE A 688 0.86 2.52 38.59
CA ILE A 688 0.47 1.19 38.09
C ILE A 688 -0.36 1.33 36.79
N ILE A 689 -1.37 2.21 36.79
CA ILE A 689 -2.21 2.45 35.62
C ILE A 689 -1.38 3.00 34.45
N GLY A 690 -0.53 4.00 34.71
CA GLY A 690 0.32 4.60 33.67
C GLY A 690 1.30 3.61 33.03
N ALA A 691 1.93 2.74 33.83
CA ALA A 691 2.83 1.71 33.31
C ALA A 691 2.07 0.70 32.43
N ALA A 692 0.95 0.16 32.93
CA ALA A 692 0.16 -0.83 32.19
C ALA A 692 -0.37 -0.29 30.85
N VAL A 693 -0.92 0.93 30.85
CA VAL A 693 -1.50 1.53 29.64
C VAL A 693 -0.41 1.98 28.65
N SER A 694 0.78 2.40 29.12
CA SER A 694 1.89 2.72 28.22
C SER A 694 2.45 1.51 27.47
N PHE A 695 2.35 0.29 28.02
CA PHE A 695 2.72 -0.92 27.28
C PHE A 695 1.68 -1.29 26.20
N LEU A 696 0.39 -1.05 26.46
CA LEU A 696 -0.71 -1.37 25.55
C LEU A 696 -0.86 -0.40 24.36
N THR A 697 -0.24 0.79 24.41
CA THR A 697 -0.48 1.89 23.46
C THR A 697 0.72 2.24 22.57
N ARG A 698 1.75 1.38 22.54
CA ARG A 698 3.03 1.58 21.81
C ARG A 698 2.85 2.02 20.34
N ASP A 699 1.92 1.40 19.62
CA ASP A 699 1.72 1.62 18.17
C ASP A 699 1.01 2.95 17.85
N GLN A 700 0.53 3.66 18.88
CA GLN A 700 -0.25 4.89 18.75
C GLN A 700 0.42 6.03 19.55
N PRO A 701 1.45 6.70 19.00
CA PRO A 701 2.28 7.66 19.73
C PRO A 701 1.48 8.83 20.32
N ASN A 702 0.44 9.29 19.62
CA ASN A 702 -0.49 10.33 20.12
C ASN A 702 -1.23 9.91 21.40
N VAL A 703 -1.68 8.65 21.47
CA VAL A 703 -2.43 8.11 22.61
C VAL A 703 -1.48 7.86 23.78
N GLN A 704 -0.33 7.22 23.51
CA GLN A 704 0.70 6.95 24.51
C GLN A 704 1.20 8.26 25.17
N PHE A 705 1.56 9.27 24.37
CA PHE A 705 2.03 10.56 24.89
C PHE A 705 0.97 11.25 25.76
N CYS A 706 -0.29 11.29 25.29
CA CYS A 706 -1.39 11.88 26.04
C CYS A 706 -1.57 11.23 27.43
N ILE A 707 -1.61 9.90 27.48
CA ILE A 707 -1.86 9.15 28.71
C ILE A 707 -0.68 9.30 29.69
N VAL A 708 0.56 9.17 29.22
CA VAL A 708 1.76 9.34 30.05
C VAL A 708 1.83 10.76 30.62
N ALA A 709 1.59 11.80 29.80
CA ALA A 709 1.59 13.19 30.26
C ALA A 709 0.51 13.44 31.31
N LEU A 710 -0.73 13.01 31.07
CA LEU A 710 -1.85 13.16 32.02
C LEU A 710 -1.56 12.46 33.35
N VAL A 711 -1.04 11.22 33.34
CA VAL A 711 -0.67 10.49 34.56
C VAL A 711 0.37 11.27 35.38
N ILE A 712 1.42 11.80 34.73
CA ILE A 712 2.46 12.59 35.42
C ILE A 712 1.88 13.90 35.98
N ILE A 713 1.03 14.61 35.21
CA ILE A 713 0.39 15.86 35.63
C ILE A 713 -0.52 15.64 36.83
N PHE A 714 -1.45 14.68 36.77
CA PHE A 714 -2.37 14.41 37.88
C PHE A 714 -1.61 13.93 39.13
N CYS A 715 -0.68 12.99 38.97
CA CYS A 715 0.14 12.47 40.06
C CYS A 715 0.90 13.59 40.80
N SER A 716 1.57 14.47 40.04
CA SER A 716 2.37 15.58 40.60
C SER A 716 1.48 16.68 41.21
N THR A 717 0.42 17.08 40.50
CA THR A 717 -0.50 18.15 40.93
C THR A 717 -1.22 17.78 42.23
N ILE A 718 -1.82 16.58 42.29
CA ILE A 718 -2.56 16.12 43.47
C ILE A 718 -1.62 16.00 44.68
N THR A 719 -0.40 15.46 44.48
CA THR A 719 0.61 15.34 45.53
C THR A 719 1.00 16.68 46.12
N LEU A 720 1.26 17.70 45.29
CA LEU A 720 1.58 19.06 45.75
C LEU A 720 0.39 19.70 46.47
N CYS A 721 -0.82 19.59 45.91
CA CYS A 721 -2.02 20.16 46.52
C CYS A 721 -2.31 19.55 47.91
N LEU A 722 -2.29 18.22 48.05
CA LEU A 722 -2.52 17.54 49.32
C LEU A 722 -1.46 17.90 50.39
N VAL A 723 -0.19 18.06 50.00
CA VAL A 723 0.90 18.35 50.94
C VAL A 723 0.94 19.83 51.35
N PHE A 724 0.57 20.78 50.48
CA PHE A 724 0.77 22.22 50.74
C PHE A 724 -0.51 23.05 50.96
N VAL A 725 -1.65 22.71 50.34
CA VAL A 725 -2.89 23.49 50.50
C VAL A 725 -3.41 23.51 51.95
N PRO A 726 -3.47 22.39 52.69
CA PRO A 726 -3.88 22.41 54.11
C PRO A 726 -2.97 23.30 54.98
N LYS A 727 -1.66 23.34 54.68
CA LYS A 727 -0.69 24.20 55.39
C LYS A 727 -0.93 25.68 55.08
N LEU A 728 -1.18 26.02 53.82
CA LEU A 728 -1.46 27.38 53.38
C LEU A 728 -2.75 27.92 54.03
N ILE A 729 -3.83 27.14 54.02
CA ILE A 729 -5.10 27.50 54.66
C ILE A 729 -4.89 27.69 56.16
N THR A 730 -4.29 26.71 56.85
CA THR A 730 -4.06 26.79 58.31
C THR A 730 -3.26 28.04 58.72
N MET A 731 -2.25 28.45 57.93
CA MET A 731 -1.50 29.68 58.19
C MET A 731 -2.30 30.96 57.92
N ARG A 732 -3.23 30.95 56.95
CA ARG A 732 -4.07 32.11 56.62
C ARG A 732 -5.20 32.31 57.62
N THR A 733 -5.78 31.23 58.15
CA THR A 733 -6.88 31.28 59.13
C THR A 733 -6.42 31.55 60.57
N ASN A 734 -5.19 31.16 60.94
CA ASN A 734 -4.67 31.31 62.31
C ASN A 734 -3.37 32.13 62.39
N PRO A 735 -3.40 33.46 62.18
CA PRO A 735 -2.24 34.33 62.40
C PRO A 735 -1.84 34.42 63.90
N ASP A 736 -2.78 34.26 64.83
CA ASP A 736 -2.60 34.63 66.24
C ASP A 736 -1.80 33.64 67.11
N ALA A 737 -1.41 32.47 66.59
CA ALA A 737 -0.47 31.59 67.27
C ALA A 737 0.91 32.26 67.48
N ALA A 738 1.26 33.25 66.66
CA ALA A 738 2.43 34.10 66.85
C ALA A 738 2.19 35.17 67.95
N THR A 739 1.01 35.81 67.95
CA THR A 739 0.61 36.85 68.90
C THR A 739 0.50 36.31 70.33
N GLN A 740 -0.05 35.10 70.50
CA GLN A 740 -0.20 34.46 71.81
C GLN A 740 1.15 34.16 72.48
N ASN A 741 2.18 33.78 71.71
CA ASN A 741 3.55 33.62 72.21
C ASN A 741 4.22 34.96 72.55
N ARG A 742 3.82 36.06 71.90
CA ARG A 742 4.29 37.41 72.25
C ARG A 742 3.68 37.89 73.58
N ARG A 743 2.38 37.63 73.81
CA ARG A 743 1.73 37.82 75.12
C ARG A 743 2.36 36.95 76.22
N LEU A 744 2.53 35.64 76.00
CA LEU A 744 3.16 34.74 76.99
C LEU A 744 4.59 35.16 77.37
N LYS A 745 5.38 35.68 76.43
CA LYS A 745 6.70 36.26 76.75
C LYS A 745 6.61 37.59 77.50
N PHE A 746 5.62 38.43 77.23
CA PHE A 746 5.36 39.64 78.01
C PHE A 746 4.99 39.30 79.46
N THR A 747 4.05 38.36 79.67
CA THR A 747 3.62 37.94 81.02
C THR A 747 4.74 37.22 81.79
N GLN A 748 5.64 36.51 81.11
CA GLN A 748 6.78 35.86 81.75
C GLN A 748 7.93 36.83 82.10
N ASN A 749 8.05 37.95 81.38
CA ASN A 749 8.99 39.02 81.73
C ASN A 749 8.45 39.91 82.86
N GLN A 750 7.16 40.30 82.86
CA GLN A 750 6.54 41.02 83.99
C GLN A 750 6.63 40.24 85.30
N LYS A 751 6.44 38.91 85.26
CA LYS A 751 6.65 38.03 86.43
C LYS A 751 8.09 37.99 86.98
N LYS A 752 9.04 38.70 86.36
CA LYS A 752 10.41 38.85 86.87
C LYS A 752 10.73 40.25 87.41
N GLU A 753 9.86 41.24 87.20
CA GLU A 753 10.00 42.60 87.72
C GLU A 753 9.09 42.84 88.94
N ASP A 754 7.87 42.29 88.96
CA ASP A 754 6.87 42.48 90.04
C ASP A 754 7.15 41.63 91.32
N SER A 755 8.42 41.40 91.66
CA SER A 755 8.83 40.73 92.91
C SER A 755 9.22 41.70 94.02
N LYS A 756 8.88 42.99 93.87
CA LYS A 756 8.97 44.02 94.91
C LYS A 756 7.71 44.90 94.91
N THR A 757 7.20 45.17 96.11
CA THR A 757 6.12 46.13 96.43
C THR A 757 4.67 45.67 96.25
N SER A 758 4.23 44.86 97.22
CA SER A 758 3.08 45.13 98.11
C SER A 758 1.65 45.42 97.59
N THR A 759 0.74 44.56 98.07
CA THR A 759 -0.63 44.82 98.60
C THR A 759 -1.82 45.18 97.69
N SER A 760 -2.94 44.48 97.96
CA SER A 760 -4.35 44.74 97.55
C SER A 760 -4.61 44.80 96.03
N VAL A 761 -5.47 43.98 95.43
CA VAL A 761 -6.89 43.73 95.74
C VAL A 761 -7.29 42.30 95.33
N THR A 762 -7.99 41.58 96.21
CA THR A 762 -8.48 40.20 95.96
C THR A 762 -10.00 40.13 96.10
N SER A 763 -10.75 40.42 95.03
CA SER A 763 -12.24 40.33 95.10
C SER A 763 -13.01 40.17 93.77
N VAL A 764 -12.37 39.98 92.59
CA VAL A 764 -13.10 39.92 91.29
C VAL A 764 -12.89 38.63 90.49
N ASN A 765 -11.80 37.88 90.71
CA ASN A 765 -11.47 36.72 89.86
C ASN A 765 -12.15 35.40 90.25
N GLN A 766 -12.95 35.35 91.32
CA GLN A 766 -13.53 34.10 91.85
C GLN A 766 -14.90 33.72 91.23
N ALA A 767 -15.59 34.67 90.57
CA ALA A 767 -16.92 34.46 89.99
C ALA A 767 -16.90 33.81 88.59
N ASN A 768 -15.78 33.91 87.85
CA ASN A 768 -15.68 33.36 86.49
C ASN A 768 -15.19 31.91 86.45
N THR A 769 -14.49 31.44 87.48
CA THR A 769 -14.03 30.04 87.59
C THR A 769 -15.18 29.08 87.93
N SER A 770 -16.10 29.46 88.82
CA SER A 770 -17.25 28.61 89.19
C SER A 770 -18.24 28.38 88.04
N ARG A 771 -18.39 29.37 87.15
CA ARG A 771 -19.25 29.26 85.95
C ARG A 771 -18.69 28.31 84.89
N LEU A 772 -17.37 28.10 84.87
CA LEU A 772 -16.71 27.22 83.89
C LEU A 772 -16.80 25.74 84.31
N ASP A 773 -16.62 25.45 85.60
CA ASP A 773 -16.76 24.08 86.14
C ASP A 773 -18.20 23.56 86.04
N GLY A 774 -19.21 24.41 86.24
CA GLY A 774 -20.62 24.06 86.03
C GLY A 774 -20.90 23.58 84.60
N LEU A 775 -20.46 24.36 83.60
CA LEU A 775 -20.64 24.02 82.18
C LEU A 775 -19.87 22.75 81.75
N GLN A 776 -18.72 22.45 82.37
CA GLN A 776 -18.00 21.19 82.12
C GLN A 776 -18.75 19.99 82.71
N THR A 777 -19.34 20.15 83.89
CA THR A 777 -20.13 19.11 84.57
C THR A 777 -21.40 18.77 83.78
N ASP A 778 -22.11 19.77 83.28
CA ASP A 778 -23.30 19.57 82.44
C ASP A 778 -22.98 18.90 81.09
N ASN A 779 -21.84 19.24 80.46
CA ASN A 779 -21.41 18.59 79.23
C ASN A 779 -21.09 17.10 79.44
N HIS A 780 -20.56 16.73 80.61
CA HIS A 780 -20.31 15.34 80.96
C HIS A 780 -21.62 14.58 81.23
N ARG A 781 -22.57 15.22 81.94
CA ARG A 781 -23.90 14.66 82.24
C ARG A 781 -24.75 14.41 80.98
N LEU A 782 -24.69 15.30 80.00
CA LEU A 782 -25.38 15.13 78.71
C LEU A 782 -24.81 13.96 77.89
N ARG A 783 -23.48 13.75 77.92
CA ARG A 783 -22.84 12.63 77.22
C ARG A 783 -23.26 11.27 77.79
N MET A 784 -23.38 11.15 79.11
CA MET A 784 -23.88 9.93 79.77
C MET A 784 -25.32 9.61 79.34
N ARG A 785 -26.20 10.62 79.27
CA ARG A 785 -27.57 10.44 78.79
C ARG A 785 -27.66 9.97 77.33
N ILE A 786 -26.78 10.47 76.45
CA ILE A 786 -26.75 10.03 75.05
C ILE A 786 -26.40 8.53 74.98
N THR A 787 -25.38 8.08 75.73
CA THR A 787 -25.02 6.65 75.78
C THR A 787 -26.05 5.74 76.46
N GLU A 788 -26.91 6.31 77.31
CA GLU A 788 -28.01 5.59 77.97
C GLU A 788 -29.21 5.44 77.01
N LEU A 789 -29.57 6.52 76.31
CA LEU A 789 -30.59 6.53 75.24
C LEU A 789 -30.20 5.65 74.04
N ASP A 790 -28.93 5.62 73.62
CA ASP A 790 -28.48 4.70 72.56
C ASP A 790 -28.66 3.24 72.97
N LYS A 791 -28.48 2.91 74.26
CA LYS A 791 -28.66 1.56 74.80
C LYS A 791 -30.13 1.18 74.92
N GLU A 792 -30.99 2.10 75.39
CA GLU A 792 -32.46 1.90 75.38
C GLU A 792 -32.98 1.71 73.94
N LEU A 793 -32.44 2.44 72.97
CA LEU A 793 -32.80 2.29 71.56
C LEU A 793 -32.42 0.91 71.02
N GLU A 794 -31.21 0.42 71.36
CA GLU A 794 -30.73 -0.90 70.97
C GLU A 794 -31.59 -2.03 71.59
N GLU A 795 -31.96 -1.89 72.87
CA GLU A 795 -32.85 -2.82 73.59
C GLU A 795 -34.29 -2.84 72.99
N VAL A 796 -34.85 -1.68 72.63
CA VAL A 796 -36.14 -1.58 71.94
C VAL A 796 -36.08 -2.19 70.53
N THR A 797 -34.98 -2.00 69.80
CA THR A 797 -34.82 -2.65 68.48
C THR A 797 -34.68 -4.17 68.55
N MET A 798 -34.10 -4.70 69.63
CA MET A 798 -34.07 -6.15 69.88
C MET A 798 -35.46 -6.70 70.22
N GLN A 799 -36.25 -6.00 71.04
CA GLN A 799 -37.62 -6.44 71.39
C GLN A 799 -38.58 -6.43 70.19
N LEU A 800 -38.34 -5.57 69.19
CA LEU A 800 -39.16 -5.47 67.97
C LEU A 800 -38.88 -6.56 66.92
N GLN A 801 -37.85 -7.41 67.09
CA GLN A 801 -37.50 -8.46 66.12
C GLN A 801 -38.04 -9.86 66.47
N ASP A 802 -38.60 -10.07 67.68
CA ASP A 802 -38.81 -11.41 68.25
C ASP A 802 -40.29 -11.79 68.51
N THR A 803 -41.25 -11.24 67.72
CA THR A 803 -42.67 -11.64 67.76
C THR A 803 -43.24 -11.99 66.37
N PRO A 804 -43.84 -13.18 66.17
CA PRO A 804 -44.25 -13.67 64.85
C PRO A 804 -45.72 -13.37 64.47
N GLU A 805 -45.95 -13.33 63.15
CA GLU A 805 -47.20 -13.39 62.35
C GLU A 805 -48.59 -13.35 63.02
N LYS A 806 -49.49 -12.48 62.49
CA LYS A 806 -50.69 -12.88 61.71
C LYS A 806 -51.57 -11.70 61.25
N THR A 807 -52.07 -11.78 60.01
CA THR A 807 -53.23 -11.02 59.47
C THR A 807 -54.56 -11.68 59.93
N PRO A 808 -55.71 -10.96 60.04
CA PRO A 808 -56.51 -10.56 58.87
C PRO A 808 -57.38 -9.26 58.97
N TYR A 809 -58.09 -8.98 57.86
CA TYR A 809 -59.11 -7.94 57.56
C TYR A 809 -60.14 -7.53 58.64
N ILE A 810 -60.68 -6.28 58.57
CA ILE A 810 -62.09 -5.93 58.22
C ILE A 810 -62.47 -4.41 58.38
N LYS A 811 -63.03 -3.82 57.31
CA LYS A 811 -64.08 -2.76 57.11
C LYS A 811 -64.18 -1.37 57.85
N GLN A 812 -64.34 -0.35 56.99
CA GLN A 812 -65.39 0.72 56.88
C GLN A 812 -65.44 2.00 57.77
N ASN A 813 -65.34 3.14 57.05
CA ASN A 813 -66.21 4.34 57.02
C ASN A 813 -66.58 5.13 58.29
N HIS A 814 -66.04 6.36 58.42
CA HIS A 814 -66.87 7.58 58.51
C HIS A 814 -66.12 8.89 58.17
N TYR A 815 -66.83 9.76 57.43
CA TYR A 815 -66.76 11.24 57.40
C TYR A 815 -68.17 11.69 57.91
N PRO A 816 -68.49 12.96 58.28
CA PRO A 816 -67.81 14.21 57.90
C PRO A 816 -67.78 15.35 58.96
N ASP A 817 -67.45 16.56 58.48
CA ASP A 817 -67.89 17.91 58.92
C ASP A 817 -67.44 18.55 60.25
N ALA A 818 -66.76 19.70 60.11
CA ALA A 818 -67.38 21.01 60.41
C ALA A 818 -66.56 22.19 59.83
N ASN A 819 -67.24 23.08 59.09
CA ASN A 819 -66.73 24.40 58.71
C ASN A 819 -66.92 25.41 59.85
N ASN A 820 -66.07 26.45 59.92
CA ASN A 820 -66.45 27.88 59.82
C ASN A 820 -65.37 28.82 60.38
N ILE A 821 -65.07 29.92 59.65
CA ILE A 821 -65.47 31.31 59.97
C ILE A 821 -64.75 32.27 59.01
N LEU A 822 -65.51 33.18 58.38
CA LEU A 822 -64.99 34.38 57.69
C LEU A 822 -64.69 35.50 58.69
N SER A 823 -63.72 36.38 58.41
CA SER A 823 -64.01 37.80 58.08
C SER A 823 -62.74 38.68 58.02
N ILE A 824 -62.89 39.90 57.50
CA ILE A 824 -61.84 40.72 56.87
C ILE A 824 -61.66 42.06 57.62
N ARG A 825 -60.43 42.56 57.78
CA ARG A 825 -60.13 44.02 57.78
C ARG A 825 -58.63 44.38 57.68
N ASN A 826 -58.38 45.60 57.18
CA ASN A 826 -57.06 46.21 56.91
C ASN A 826 -56.35 46.74 58.17
N PHE A 827 -55.01 46.82 58.16
CA PHE A 827 -54.27 48.11 58.24
C PHE A 827 -52.78 47.95 57.83
N THR A 828 -52.07 49.07 57.75
CA THR A 828 -50.83 49.31 56.97
C THR A 828 -49.56 49.59 57.78
N ASP A 829 -48.45 49.79 57.04
CA ASP A 829 -47.23 50.57 57.35
C ASP A 829 -46.04 49.74 57.88
N GLY A 830 -44.84 49.72 57.26
CA GLY A 830 -44.35 50.27 55.98
C GLY A 830 -43.06 49.50 55.59
N LYS A 831 -42.03 49.93 54.85
CA LYS A 831 -41.60 51.09 54.01
C LYS A 831 -40.44 50.53 53.14
N ASP A 832 -40.01 51.01 51.96
CA ASP A 832 -40.31 52.12 51.03
C ASP A 832 -39.84 51.68 49.60
N GLY A 833 -40.11 52.47 48.54
CA GLY A 833 -39.29 52.44 47.30
C GLY A 833 -39.98 52.08 45.97
N GLU A 834 -40.59 53.09 45.33
CA GLU A 834 -40.97 53.22 43.89
C GLU A 834 -39.91 52.69 42.87
N LYS A 835 -40.10 52.43 41.55
CA LYS A 835 -41.16 52.49 40.48
C LYS A 835 -40.56 51.74 39.23
N SER A 836 -41.24 51.35 38.14
CA SER A 836 -42.65 50.95 37.86
C SER A 836 -42.88 50.56 36.37
N ILE A 837 -43.70 49.53 36.11
CA ILE A 837 -44.69 49.39 34.98
C ILE A 837 -44.23 49.01 33.53
N LEU A 838 -44.83 47.89 33.04
CA LEU A 838 -45.20 47.45 31.66
C LEU A 838 -44.28 47.68 30.43
N LYS A 839 -44.10 46.62 29.60
CA LYS A 839 -44.99 46.30 28.45
C LYS A 839 -44.71 44.95 27.77
N ASN A 840 -45.71 44.46 27.02
CA ASN A 840 -45.69 43.27 26.15
C ASN A 840 -44.81 43.46 24.89
N HIS A 841 -44.38 42.39 24.21
CA HIS A 841 -44.93 41.95 22.90
C HIS A 841 -44.12 40.86 22.15
N LEU A 842 -44.86 40.06 21.36
CA LEU A 842 -44.52 39.37 20.07
C LEU A 842 -43.28 38.44 20.01
N GLU A 843 -43.10 37.49 19.08
CA GLU A 843 -43.93 36.56 18.27
C GLU A 843 -42.94 35.82 17.31
N GLN A 844 -43.44 34.86 16.50
CA GLN A 844 -42.86 34.34 15.25
C GLN A 844 -41.80 33.21 15.28
N LYS A 845 -42.32 32.02 14.92
CA LYS A 845 -41.69 30.89 14.19
C LYS A 845 -41.62 31.25 12.68
N PRO A 846 -40.79 30.60 11.81
CA PRO A 846 -40.95 29.20 11.34
C PRO A 846 -39.63 28.38 11.31
N GLN A 847 -39.53 27.04 11.34
CA GLN A 847 -40.35 25.89 10.88
C GLN A 847 -39.82 25.27 9.57
N ALA A 848 -39.56 23.96 9.60
CA ALA A 848 -39.20 23.12 8.45
C ALA A 848 -40.40 22.33 7.92
N GLN A 849 -40.42 22.09 6.60
CA GLN A 849 -41.34 21.19 5.89
C GLN A 849 -40.51 20.00 5.32
N TRP A 850 -40.92 18.73 5.36
CA TRP A 850 -42.16 18.00 5.02
C TRP A 850 -42.13 17.36 3.61
N GLY A 851 -42.71 16.16 3.51
CA GLY A 851 -42.74 15.30 2.31
C GLY A 851 -42.55 13.83 2.70
N SER A 852 -43.52 13.07 3.24
CA SER A 852 -44.88 12.72 2.76
C SER A 852 -44.91 11.36 2.05
N MET A 853 -45.59 10.37 2.64
CA MET A 853 -46.67 9.60 1.99
C MET A 853 -47.36 8.62 2.99
N ASP A 854 -48.69 8.58 2.90
CA ASP A 854 -49.71 7.90 3.73
C ASP A 854 -50.07 6.47 3.22
N PRO A 855 -51.08 5.73 3.75
CA PRO A 855 -51.46 5.48 5.16
C PRO A 855 -51.93 4.00 5.44
N SER A 856 -52.39 3.78 6.68
CA SER A 856 -53.49 2.87 7.09
C SER A 856 -53.26 1.37 7.38
N ARG A 857 -53.50 0.99 8.65
CA ARG A 857 -54.60 0.07 9.02
C ARG A 857 -54.99 0.22 10.49
N ILE A 858 -56.28 0.07 10.77
CA ILE A 858 -56.90 0.20 12.11
C ILE A 858 -57.17 -1.19 12.68
N SER A 859 -56.88 -1.39 13.96
CA SER A 859 -57.71 -2.25 14.83
C SER A 859 -57.66 -1.70 16.26
N ARG A 860 -58.81 -1.71 16.96
CA ARG A 860 -58.95 -1.24 18.35
C ARG A 860 -59.19 -2.44 19.27
N GLY A 861 -58.55 -2.44 20.44
CA GLY A 861 -58.75 -3.36 21.55
C GLY A 861 -57.95 -2.85 22.76
N PRO A 862 -58.44 -3.01 24.00
CA PRO A 862 -58.84 -1.84 24.78
C PRO A 862 -57.79 -1.32 25.79
N LEU A 863 -57.99 -0.09 26.25
CA LEU A 863 -57.43 0.37 27.52
C LEU A 863 -58.21 -0.23 28.69
N GLU A 864 -57.50 -0.66 29.72
CA GLU A 864 -57.99 -0.63 31.10
C GLU A 864 -56.83 -0.28 32.05
N ASP A 865 -57.18 0.17 33.25
CA ASP A 865 -56.39 1.11 34.04
C ASP A 865 -55.65 0.49 35.24
N ILE A 866 -54.53 1.13 35.59
CA ILE A 866 -54.05 1.39 36.97
C ILE A 866 -53.73 0.19 37.91
N ASN A 867 -52.44 0.17 38.34
CA ASN A 867 -51.86 -0.53 39.51
C ASN A 867 -51.64 -2.06 39.45
N SER A 868 -50.42 -2.47 39.07
CA SER A 868 -49.80 -3.75 39.46
C SER A 868 -48.25 -3.62 39.47
N PRO A 869 -47.48 -4.31 40.35
CA PRO A 869 -46.15 -3.86 40.75
C PRO A 869 -44.99 -4.68 40.14
N GLU A 870 -44.33 -4.15 39.10
CA GLU A 870 -43.20 -4.84 38.43
C GLU A 870 -41.86 -4.08 38.41
N HIS A 871 -41.72 -3.05 39.26
CA HIS A 871 -40.40 -2.49 39.58
C HIS A 871 -40.12 -2.60 41.09
N ILE A 872 -38.91 -3.08 41.40
CA ILE A 872 -38.35 -3.38 42.73
C ILE A 872 -38.72 -4.78 43.29
N GLN A 873 -38.26 -5.85 42.64
CA GLN A 873 -37.56 -6.95 43.35
C GLN A 873 -36.79 -7.91 42.43
N ARG A 874 -35.45 -7.92 42.57
CA ARG A 874 -34.59 -9.10 42.34
C ARG A 874 -33.29 -8.99 43.15
N ARG A 875 -33.35 -9.44 44.41
CA ARG A 875 -32.26 -10.19 45.07
C ARG A 875 -32.63 -11.69 44.94
N LEU A 876 -31.81 -12.70 45.20
CA LEU A 876 -30.52 -12.95 45.86
C LEU A 876 -29.78 -14.02 44.99
N SER A 877 -28.50 -14.40 45.10
CA SER A 877 -27.48 -14.34 46.17
C SER A 877 -26.10 -14.67 45.56
N LEU A 878 -24.99 -14.26 46.19
CA LEU A 878 -23.94 -15.17 46.71
C LEU A 878 -22.85 -14.38 47.46
N GLN A 879 -22.29 -14.98 48.52
CA GLN A 879 -21.08 -14.50 49.21
C GLN A 879 -19.81 -15.04 48.55
N LEU A 880 -18.71 -14.29 48.67
CA LEU A 880 -17.34 -14.79 48.46
C LEU A 880 -16.59 -14.81 49.80
N PRO A 881 -15.92 -15.93 50.14
CA PRO A 881 -14.84 -15.94 51.12
C PRO A 881 -13.48 -16.37 50.51
N ILE A 882 -12.46 -15.56 50.82
CA ILE A 882 -11.12 -15.95 51.35
C ILE A 882 -10.49 -17.29 50.88
N LEU A 883 -9.24 -17.23 50.40
CA LEU A 883 -8.25 -18.29 50.69
C LEU A 883 -6.81 -17.75 50.85
N HIS A 884 -6.02 -18.43 51.68
CA HIS A 884 -4.66 -18.08 52.13
C HIS A 884 -3.53 -18.81 51.36
N HIS A 885 -2.33 -18.22 51.44
CA HIS A 885 -0.97 -18.81 51.44
C HIS A 885 -0.60 -20.06 50.60
N ALA A 886 0.33 -19.83 49.65
CA ALA A 886 1.70 -20.39 49.54
C ALA A 886 1.99 -21.89 49.82
N TYR A 887 2.72 -22.55 48.91
CA TYR A 887 4.09 -23.11 49.11
C TYR A 887 4.71 -23.64 47.78
N LEU A 888 6.04 -23.68 47.71
CA LEU A 888 6.94 -24.28 46.69
C LEU A 888 7.32 -25.74 47.10
N PRO A 889 8.16 -26.55 46.39
CA PRO A 889 8.41 -26.76 44.93
C PRO A 889 8.61 -28.27 44.51
N SER A 890 8.92 -28.51 43.22
CA SER A 890 9.84 -29.56 42.66
C SER A 890 9.38 -31.01 42.38
N ILE A 891 10.12 -31.67 41.44
CA ILE A 891 10.14 -33.10 41.04
C ILE A 891 8.93 -33.55 40.16
N GLY A 892 9.04 -34.30 39.06
CA GLY A 892 10.21 -34.71 38.24
C GLY A 892 9.90 -35.91 37.29
N GLY A 893 10.42 -35.90 36.04
CA GLY A 893 10.50 -37.08 35.13
C GLY A 893 9.26 -37.41 34.26
N VAL A 894 9.30 -38.27 33.22
CA VAL A 894 10.37 -38.82 32.34
C VAL A 894 9.73 -39.23 30.97
N ASP A 895 10.52 -39.13 29.89
CA ASP A 895 10.44 -39.61 28.49
C ASP A 895 9.40 -40.65 27.98
N ALA A 896 9.04 -40.48 26.70
CA ALA A 896 9.22 -41.48 25.62
C ALA A 896 9.19 -40.74 24.24
N SER A 897 10.25 -40.56 23.45
CA SER A 897 11.28 -41.47 22.87
C SER A 897 10.83 -42.23 21.61
N CYS A 898 11.29 -41.78 20.44
CA CYS A 898 11.50 -42.60 19.23
C CYS A 898 12.69 -42.05 18.42
N THR A 899 13.89 -42.50 18.81
CA THR A 899 15.17 -42.50 18.07
C THR A 899 15.11 -43.49 16.88
N SER A 900 15.97 -43.58 15.84
CA SER A 900 17.35 -43.12 15.51
C SER A 900 17.72 -43.66 14.08
N PRO A 901 18.98 -43.66 13.55
CA PRO A 901 20.15 -42.76 13.70
C PRO A 901 20.93 -42.46 12.37
N ASN A 902 22.12 -41.85 12.51
CA ASN A 902 23.28 -41.72 11.58
C ASN A 902 23.22 -40.61 10.51
N GLY A 903 24.26 -39.80 10.29
CA GLY A 903 25.56 -39.65 11.00
C GLY A 903 26.36 -38.45 10.45
N SER A 904 27.28 -37.90 11.25
CA SER A 904 28.07 -36.67 10.97
C SER A 904 29.60 -36.95 11.12
N PRO A 905 30.55 -35.99 11.02
CA PRO A 905 30.57 -34.63 10.44
C PRO A 905 31.77 -34.40 9.47
N GLY A 906 31.95 -33.19 8.88
CA GLY A 906 33.15 -32.86 8.09
C GLY A 906 33.32 -31.39 7.65
N SER A 907 34.47 -30.80 7.97
CA SER A 907 34.92 -29.40 7.88
C SER A 907 35.07 -28.71 6.50
N SER A 908 35.03 -27.37 6.49
CA SER A 908 35.47 -26.38 5.46
C SER A 908 37.02 -26.41 5.22
N PRO A 909 37.67 -25.63 4.29
CA PRO A 909 37.18 -24.56 3.39
C PRO A 909 37.83 -24.44 1.96
N ARG A 910 37.39 -23.43 1.17
CA ARG A 910 38.05 -22.75 -0.01
C ARG A 910 38.44 -23.56 -1.28
N HIS A 911 37.90 -23.18 -2.46
CA HIS A 911 38.65 -22.46 -3.54
C HIS A 911 37.75 -22.01 -4.74
N ARG A 912 38.36 -21.39 -5.76
CA ARG A 912 37.74 -20.51 -6.80
C ARG A 912 37.35 -21.21 -8.13
N HIS A 913 36.44 -20.51 -8.84
CA HIS A 913 36.32 -20.34 -10.32
C HIS A 913 35.56 -21.34 -11.22
N MET A 914 34.70 -20.70 -12.04
CA MET A 914 34.21 -21.02 -13.39
C MET A 914 33.01 -21.98 -13.59
N PRO A 915 32.19 -21.74 -14.65
CA PRO A 915 30.80 -22.19 -14.73
C PRO A 915 30.61 -23.54 -15.46
N PRO A 916 29.48 -24.24 -15.23
CA PRO A 916 29.17 -25.46 -15.99
C PRO A 916 28.63 -25.14 -17.38
N SER A 917 29.12 -25.89 -18.36
CA SER A 917 28.68 -25.89 -19.76
C SER A 917 27.30 -26.51 -19.95
N TYR A 918 26.56 -26.02 -20.94
CA TYR A 918 25.32 -26.62 -21.46
C TYR A 918 25.43 -28.13 -21.70
N ARG A 919 24.42 -28.88 -21.25
CA ARG A 919 24.00 -30.16 -21.85
C ARG A 919 22.49 -30.21 -21.94
N VAL A 920 21.99 -30.05 -23.16
CA VAL A 920 20.59 -30.31 -23.51
C VAL A 920 20.40 -31.83 -23.58
N MET A 921 19.45 -32.38 -22.81
CA MET A 921 18.90 -33.71 -23.08
C MET A 921 17.53 -33.53 -23.74
N VAL A 922 17.42 -34.00 -24.97
CA VAL A 922 16.14 -34.16 -25.67
C VAL A 922 15.57 -35.51 -25.29
N SER A 923 14.47 -35.53 -24.53
CA SER A 923 13.64 -36.71 -24.33
C SER A 923 12.37 -36.57 -25.18
N GLY A 924 12.28 -37.35 -26.25
CA GLY A 924 11.08 -37.39 -27.09
C GLY A 924 10.03 -38.35 -26.53
N LEU A 925 8.76 -37.94 -26.64
CA LEU A 925 7.57 -38.80 -26.81
C LEU A 925 6.45 -37.96 -27.41
#